data_AF-A0A518ALA2-F1
#
_entry.id   AF-A0A518ALA2-F1
#
_cell.length_a   1.000
_cell.length_b   1.000
_cell.length_c   1.000
_cell.angle_alpha   90.00
_cell.angle_beta   90.00
_cell.angle_gamma   90.00
#
_symmetry.space_group_name_H-M   'P 1'
#
loop_
_entity.id
_entity.type
_entity.pdbx_description
1 polymer ?
#
loop_
_entity_poly.entity_id
_entity_poly.type
_entity_poly.pdbx_seq_one_letter_code
_entity_poly.pdbx_strand_id
1 'polypeptide(L)'
;MNILRAVLLLTLGCCLFAGSRLDAYDLGGRWTRTQSDGNGIERGDPVTLLWSIVPDGSSYDRSDNSDLVQFMDNLWNVPTESRINTFTERSWFAPIQDAYDQYSYVSGISMVYVAEQDERGRSTGQFGDMRIGGEAFDTNPNVNVLADNTYPNGGDMRIDTTPGEQVTGYAAFRNLISHESGHGVGLGHTDPVGAESIMEGGLQTHFFGLQFDDVYGVNRLYGDPREKSGGNDGSATATSLGQFEFSGAISLGTDAIDSVVEQFDDDWLGIDGDTDQDWFTFNTLKPGLANISITPLGPSYHTSDQGDFDATQQSDLTLEIYGPGATLITTINSTGLGGSESAEGVSLSAFDDYYVRVVGDQDANQFYQLDVEVELAEVVVEINRRTGAAAIKSELNERVSIFAYELESQVNALDPSDGAWNSLTDQQVGAFSETSATASMLAEQTQSTGLNLEANGQATIGSPYSPTITEPFGTAHADESMSFSYTIREGREFKDVHGVVNFVGDPLFNNVVLSVDPDTGLAKLTNESNTTIQFNGYSIQSESGSLLADSWESLEKQGIENWAESFTTSETVAEYDSTMLTELAPYEVLELGYLFDVDGVQDLTLSFVMESRRVSHSGDLLFEEVVYELASLPGDYNSDGIVDLADYTLWRDSLGATGLKLAADGNRDFIVDAADYDVWKSQFGQVLDSTGPSEAQVPEPTGVWLLLGIVGLASIACARSR
;
A
#
# COMPACT_ATOMS: atom_id res chain seq x y z
N MET A 1 32.96 -20.55 49.11
CA MET A 1 33.10 -19.35 48.26
C MET A 1 31.71 -19.06 47.72
N ASN A 2 31.23 -17.82 47.87
CA ASN A 2 29.94 -17.27 47.42
C ASN A 2 28.70 -17.49 48.33
N ILE A 3 28.66 -16.63 49.35
CA ILE A 3 27.54 -15.83 49.90
C ILE A 3 26.11 -16.24 49.45
N LEU A 4 25.38 -16.91 50.35
CA LEU A 4 23.92 -16.80 50.49
C LEU A 4 23.61 -15.70 51.51
N ARG A 5 22.93 -14.61 51.11
CA ARG A 5 22.03 -13.78 51.95
C ARG A 5 21.39 -12.65 51.12
N ALA A 6 20.08 -12.48 51.32
CA ALA A 6 19.22 -11.32 51.01
C ALA A 6 18.63 -11.21 49.58
N VAL A 7 17.49 -11.88 49.36
CA VAL A 7 16.41 -11.37 48.48
C VAL A 7 15.09 -11.57 49.22
N LEU A 8 14.72 -10.60 50.05
CA LEU A 8 13.38 -10.47 50.61
C LEU A 8 13.19 -9.03 51.10
N LEU A 9 12.83 -8.11 50.19
CA LEU A 9 12.15 -6.81 50.44
C LEU A 9 12.35 -5.90 49.21
N LEU A 10 11.43 -5.96 48.24
CA LEU A 10 11.05 -4.81 47.41
C LEU A 10 9.82 -5.19 46.56
N THR A 11 8.72 -5.47 47.25
CA THR A 11 7.36 -5.29 46.73
C THR A 11 6.73 -4.13 47.49
N LEU A 12 7.20 -2.92 47.20
CA LEU A 12 6.46 -1.69 47.47
C LEU A 12 6.24 -1.02 46.12
N GLY A 13 4.98 -0.80 45.79
CA GLY A 13 4.52 -0.37 44.48
C GLY A 13 5.30 0.83 43.95
N CYS A 14 5.92 0.64 42.81
CA CYS A 14 5.93 1.68 41.80
C CYS A 14 4.52 1.68 41.20
N CYS A 15 3.57 2.31 41.90
CA CYS A 15 2.53 3.01 41.17
C CYS A 15 3.30 4.10 40.43
N LEU A 16 3.68 3.81 39.18
CA LEU A 16 3.87 4.85 38.19
C LEU A 16 2.63 5.73 38.32
N PHE A 17 2.80 6.92 38.85
CA PHE A 17 1.88 8.00 38.55
C PHE A 17 1.92 8.10 37.04
N ALA A 18 0.90 7.58 36.36
CA ALA A 18 0.48 8.16 35.11
C ALA A 18 0.31 9.65 35.45
N GLY A 19 1.26 10.47 35.03
CA GLY A 19 1.02 11.91 35.00
C GLY A 19 -0.26 12.05 34.18
N SER A 20 -1.29 12.63 34.76
CA SER A 20 -2.43 13.09 33.99
C SER A 20 -1.86 13.97 32.89
N ARG A 21 -1.94 13.52 31.63
CA ARG A 21 -1.68 14.40 30.50
C ARG A 21 -2.68 15.55 30.61
N LEU A 22 -2.17 16.76 30.44
CA LEU A 22 -2.95 17.96 30.55
C LEU A 22 -3.33 18.32 29.13
N ASP A 23 -4.63 18.24 28.81
CA ASP A 23 -5.15 18.83 27.58
C ASP A 23 -4.90 20.35 27.67
N ALA A 24 -4.57 21.03 26.57
CA ALA A 24 -4.43 22.50 26.56
C ALA A 24 -5.72 23.24 26.16
N TYR A 25 -6.71 22.47 25.72
CA TYR A 25 -7.96 22.93 25.13
C TYR A 25 -9.14 22.42 25.97
N ASP A 26 -10.26 23.12 25.90
CA ASP A 26 -11.53 22.72 26.54
C ASP A 26 -12.54 22.34 25.46
N LEU A 27 -13.19 21.18 25.60
CA LEU A 27 -14.15 20.67 24.62
C LEU A 27 -15.55 20.59 25.23
N GLY A 28 -16.47 21.39 24.68
CA GLY A 28 -17.90 21.40 25.03
C GLY A 28 -18.75 20.37 24.29
N GLY A 29 -18.13 19.47 23.52
CA GLY A 29 -18.78 18.43 22.72
C GLY A 29 -18.58 18.63 21.22
N ARG A 30 -19.30 17.87 20.39
CA ARG A 30 -19.27 17.98 18.92
C ARG A 30 -20.64 17.87 18.29
N TRP A 31 -20.73 18.22 17.01
CA TRP A 31 -21.86 17.85 16.16
C TRP A 31 -21.96 16.33 16.07
N THR A 32 -23.14 15.81 16.41
CA THR A 32 -23.49 14.38 16.32
C THR A 32 -24.47 14.09 15.19
N ARG A 33 -25.02 15.16 14.61
CA ARG A 33 -25.92 15.13 13.48
C ARG A 33 -25.93 16.47 12.75
N THR A 34 -25.81 16.46 11.43
CA THR A 34 -25.98 17.65 10.57
C THR A 34 -27.13 17.45 9.58
N GLN A 35 -27.56 18.51 8.89
CA GLN A 35 -28.50 18.40 7.78
C GLN A 35 -27.91 17.61 6.60
N SER A 36 -26.61 17.70 6.38
CA SER A 36 -25.92 17.10 5.23
C SER A 36 -25.55 15.63 5.47
N ASP A 37 -25.01 15.32 6.65
CA ASP A 37 -24.38 14.03 6.94
C ASP A 37 -25.32 13.08 7.71
N GLY A 38 -26.46 13.58 8.20
CA GLY A 38 -27.39 12.76 8.97
C GLY A 38 -26.89 12.51 10.39
N ASN A 39 -27.18 11.34 10.97
CA ASN A 39 -26.77 10.97 12.33
C ASN A 39 -25.61 9.98 12.30
N GLY A 40 -25.01 9.72 13.47
CA GLY A 40 -24.01 8.65 13.64
C GLY A 40 -22.59 9.12 13.39
N ILE A 41 -22.37 10.42 13.54
CA ILE A 41 -21.08 11.08 13.42
C ILE A 41 -20.33 10.89 14.76
N GLU A 42 -19.16 10.27 14.71
CA GLU A 42 -18.29 9.90 15.83
C GLU A 42 -16.97 10.67 15.77
N ARG A 43 -16.31 10.92 16.92
CA ARG A 43 -15.02 11.65 17.03
C ARG A 43 -14.05 11.26 15.90
N GLY A 44 -13.39 12.24 15.28
CA GLY A 44 -12.55 12.03 14.09
C GLY A 44 -13.32 12.22 12.79
N ASP A 45 -14.61 11.85 12.73
CA ASP A 45 -15.38 11.99 11.49
C ASP A 45 -15.49 13.45 11.02
N PRO A 46 -15.32 13.71 9.71
CA PRO A 46 -15.53 15.01 9.12
C PRO A 46 -17.02 15.39 9.16
N VAL A 47 -17.32 16.69 9.08
CA VAL A 47 -18.72 17.18 9.06
C VAL A 47 -18.91 18.27 8.03
N THR A 48 -20.08 18.29 7.39
CA THR A 48 -20.55 19.40 6.56
C THR A 48 -21.58 20.21 7.32
N LEU A 49 -21.20 21.42 7.72
CA LEU A 49 -22.06 22.38 8.39
C LEU A 49 -22.57 23.43 7.40
N LEU A 50 -23.88 23.45 7.21
CA LEU A 50 -24.52 24.54 6.49
C LEU A 50 -24.54 25.77 7.40
N TRP A 51 -24.20 26.94 6.88
CA TRP A 51 -24.36 28.18 7.62
C TRP A 51 -25.21 29.19 6.85
N SER A 52 -25.99 29.99 7.58
CA SER A 52 -26.88 30.98 6.99
C SER A 52 -27.00 32.24 7.83
N ILE A 53 -27.52 33.30 7.21
CA ILE A 53 -27.77 34.58 7.87
C ILE A 53 -29.27 34.79 7.95
N VAL A 54 -29.77 34.99 9.16
CA VAL A 54 -31.20 35.12 9.45
C VAL A 54 -31.70 36.48 8.93
N PRO A 55 -32.68 36.51 8.01
CA PRO A 55 -33.27 37.75 7.53
C PRO A 55 -33.90 38.58 8.63
N ASP A 56 -33.82 39.91 8.51
CA ASP A 56 -34.50 40.81 9.42
C ASP A 56 -36.00 40.49 9.52
N GLY A 57 -36.52 40.50 10.75
CA GLY A 57 -37.92 40.18 11.04
C GLY A 57 -38.22 38.68 11.17
N SER A 58 -37.23 37.81 10.99
CA SER A 58 -37.39 36.36 11.13
C SER A 58 -36.93 35.87 12.50
N SER A 59 -37.61 34.84 13.02
CA SER A 59 -37.24 34.15 14.26
C SER A 59 -36.28 33.00 14.01
N TYR A 60 -35.42 32.73 14.99
CA TYR A 60 -34.53 31.56 15.08
C TYR A 60 -34.30 31.20 16.54
N ASP A 61 -33.49 30.18 16.86
CA ASP A 61 -33.46 29.62 18.21
C ASP A 61 -32.94 30.58 19.28
N ARG A 62 -32.19 31.63 18.89
CA ARG A 62 -31.67 32.65 19.82
C ARG A 62 -32.53 33.92 19.93
N SER A 63 -33.41 34.19 18.97
CA SER A 63 -34.20 35.42 18.92
C SER A 63 -35.52 35.25 18.18
N ASP A 64 -36.57 35.89 18.70
CA ASP A 64 -37.88 35.95 18.05
C ASP A 64 -37.90 36.88 16.82
N ASN A 65 -36.92 37.78 16.69
CA ASN A 65 -36.90 38.78 15.63
C ASN A 65 -35.48 39.30 15.37
N SER A 66 -34.79 38.70 14.39
CA SER A 66 -33.47 39.19 13.95
C SER A 66 -33.55 40.62 13.41
N ASP A 67 -32.58 41.47 13.75
CA ASP A 67 -32.38 42.81 13.17
C ASP A 67 -30.95 43.04 12.62
N LEU A 68 -30.21 41.94 12.44
CA LEU A 68 -28.80 41.94 12.06
C LEU A 68 -28.50 42.63 10.73
N VAL A 69 -29.28 42.36 9.68
CA VAL A 69 -28.93 42.72 8.31
C VAL A 69 -28.96 44.24 8.15
N GLN A 70 -30.03 44.89 8.59
CA GLN A 70 -30.15 46.34 8.58
C GLN A 70 -29.13 47.00 9.49
N PHE A 71 -28.86 46.41 10.66
CA PHE A 71 -27.87 46.91 11.58
C PHE A 71 -26.47 46.92 10.95
N MET A 72 -26.04 45.79 10.38
CA MET A 72 -24.74 45.63 9.73
C MET A 72 -24.61 46.52 8.49
N ASP A 73 -25.68 46.69 7.70
CA ASP A 73 -25.74 47.60 6.56
C ASP A 73 -25.44 49.05 6.93
N ASN A 74 -25.92 49.48 8.10
CA ASN A 74 -25.68 50.82 8.61
C ASN A 74 -24.27 50.92 9.21
N LEU A 75 -23.86 49.92 9.99
CA LEU A 75 -22.56 49.88 10.67
C LEU A 75 -21.39 49.91 9.67
N TRP A 76 -21.51 49.19 8.55
CA TRP A 76 -20.48 49.08 7.51
C TRP A 76 -20.69 50.04 6.34
N ASN A 77 -21.69 50.92 6.43
CA ASN A 77 -22.03 51.89 5.39
C ASN A 77 -22.19 51.22 4.01
N VAL A 78 -22.94 50.10 3.96
CA VAL A 78 -23.13 49.31 2.73
C VAL A 78 -23.90 50.14 1.69
N PRO A 79 -23.38 50.29 0.45
CA PRO A 79 -24.06 51.00 -0.62
C PRO A 79 -25.42 50.40 -0.96
N THR A 80 -26.37 51.24 -1.38
CA THR A 80 -27.76 50.78 -1.64
C THR A 80 -27.83 49.71 -2.73
N GLU A 81 -26.97 49.82 -3.74
CA GLU A 81 -26.84 48.86 -4.83
C GLU A 81 -26.43 47.45 -4.38
N SER A 82 -25.67 47.34 -3.27
CA SER A 82 -25.20 46.06 -2.71
C SER A 82 -26.18 45.45 -1.69
N ARG A 83 -27.27 46.14 -1.34
CA ARG A 83 -28.29 45.64 -0.38
C ARG A 83 -29.30 44.72 -1.07
N ILE A 84 -28.81 43.69 -1.75
CA ILE A 84 -29.63 42.66 -2.41
C ILE A 84 -30.05 41.56 -1.42
N ASN A 85 -31.10 40.79 -1.73
CA ASN A 85 -31.70 39.86 -0.77
C ASN A 85 -30.87 38.60 -0.43
N THR A 86 -29.84 38.29 -1.22
CA THR A 86 -28.98 37.10 -1.03
C THR A 86 -27.74 37.37 -0.16
N PHE A 87 -27.55 38.61 0.30
CA PHE A 87 -26.52 39.04 1.26
C PHE A 87 -25.04 38.91 0.85
N THR A 88 -24.70 38.09 -0.14
CA THR A 88 -23.31 37.84 -0.57
C THR A 88 -22.56 39.05 -1.10
N GLU A 89 -23.25 40.10 -1.57
CA GLU A 89 -22.62 41.35 -2.05
C GLU A 89 -22.36 42.38 -0.94
N ARG A 90 -22.72 42.07 0.32
CA ARG A 90 -22.53 42.95 1.47
C ARG A 90 -21.04 42.98 1.86
N SER A 91 -20.48 44.15 2.16
CA SER A 91 -19.07 44.26 2.59
C SER A 91 -18.75 43.54 3.91
N TRP A 92 -19.76 43.33 4.76
CA TRP A 92 -19.64 42.57 6.00
C TRP A 92 -19.78 41.04 5.80
N PHE A 93 -20.13 40.56 4.60
CA PHE A 93 -20.26 39.12 4.32
C PHE A 93 -18.90 38.43 4.22
N ALA A 94 -17.95 39.05 3.48
CA ALA A 94 -16.61 38.52 3.28
C ALA A 94 -15.86 38.13 4.58
N PRO A 95 -15.82 38.94 5.65
CA PRO A 95 -15.17 38.52 6.90
C PRO A 95 -15.86 37.35 7.62
N ILE A 96 -17.16 37.11 7.38
CA ILE A 96 -17.85 35.91 7.89
C ILE A 96 -17.40 34.69 7.09
N GLN A 97 -17.37 34.81 5.76
CA GLN A 97 -16.89 33.75 4.87
C GLN A 97 -15.44 33.38 5.20
N ASP A 98 -14.53 34.34 5.35
CA ASP A 98 -13.12 34.08 5.69
C ASP A 98 -12.97 33.33 7.02
N ALA A 99 -13.80 33.66 8.03
CA ALA A 99 -13.79 32.97 9.33
C ALA A 99 -14.18 31.49 9.17
N TYR A 100 -15.19 31.20 8.36
CA TYR A 100 -15.68 29.84 8.10
C TYR A 100 -14.80 29.04 7.13
N ASP A 101 -14.20 29.70 6.16
CA ASP A 101 -13.24 29.09 5.24
C ASP A 101 -12.02 28.58 6.03
N GLN A 102 -11.55 29.30 7.04
CA GLN A 102 -10.42 28.85 7.86
C GLN A 102 -10.70 27.54 8.59
N TYR A 103 -11.87 27.36 9.23
CA TYR A 103 -12.26 26.06 9.79
C TYR A 103 -12.18 24.94 8.74
N SER A 104 -12.51 25.27 7.50
CA SER A 104 -12.49 24.32 6.38
C SER A 104 -11.09 24.04 5.84
N TYR A 105 -10.11 24.93 6.03
CA TYR A 105 -8.74 24.66 5.61
C TYR A 105 -7.95 23.83 6.62
N VAL A 106 -8.25 23.98 7.91
CA VAL A 106 -7.41 23.42 8.99
C VAL A 106 -7.99 22.18 9.68
N SER A 107 -9.18 21.71 9.28
CA SER A 107 -9.85 20.56 9.93
C SER A 107 -10.81 19.83 8.99
N GLY A 108 -11.36 18.70 9.43
CA GLY A 108 -12.40 17.92 8.74
C GLY A 108 -13.77 18.61 8.65
N ILE A 109 -13.94 19.82 9.20
CA ILE A 109 -15.18 20.61 9.06
C ILE A 109 -15.27 21.21 7.66
N SER A 110 -16.44 21.17 7.03
CA SER A 110 -16.76 21.86 5.77
C SER A 110 -17.89 22.87 5.99
N MET A 111 -17.58 24.15 5.90
CA MET A 111 -18.56 25.23 6.09
C MET A 111 -19.17 25.68 4.76
N VAL A 112 -20.49 25.49 4.59
CA VAL A 112 -21.17 25.77 3.30
C VAL A 112 -22.30 26.79 3.49
N TYR A 113 -22.18 27.94 2.81
CA TYR A 113 -23.22 28.96 2.86
C TYR A 113 -24.50 28.52 2.15
N VAL A 114 -25.65 28.71 2.80
CA VAL A 114 -26.97 28.60 2.20
C VAL A 114 -27.77 29.89 2.41
N ALA A 115 -28.34 30.42 1.33
CA ALA A 115 -29.18 31.61 1.40
C ALA A 115 -30.59 31.22 1.90
N GLU A 116 -31.07 31.86 2.97
CA GLU A 116 -32.45 31.67 3.44
C GLU A 116 -33.48 32.35 2.54
N GLN A 117 -33.05 33.29 1.68
CA GLN A 117 -33.90 34.03 0.76
C GLN A 117 -33.35 34.04 -0.67
N ASP A 118 -34.26 34.01 -1.64
CA ASP A 118 -33.97 34.22 -3.06
C ASP A 118 -33.75 35.72 -3.38
N GLU A 119 -33.37 36.02 -4.63
CA GLU A 119 -33.18 37.40 -5.12
C GLU A 119 -34.41 38.31 -4.91
N ARG A 120 -35.61 37.73 -4.75
CA ARG A 120 -36.88 38.44 -4.55
C ARG A 120 -37.27 38.56 -3.07
N GLY A 121 -36.42 38.12 -2.14
CA GLY A 121 -36.69 38.16 -0.70
C GLY A 121 -37.72 37.12 -0.26
N ARG A 122 -37.85 36.01 -0.99
CA ARG A 122 -38.74 34.90 -0.62
C ARG A 122 -37.90 33.80 0.00
N SER A 123 -38.45 33.15 1.03
CA SER A 123 -37.77 32.02 1.64
C SER A 123 -37.42 30.94 0.61
N THR A 124 -36.18 30.46 0.65
CA THR A 124 -35.71 29.31 -0.14
C THR A 124 -36.17 27.98 0.44
N GLY A 125 -36.63 27.98 1.69
CA GLY A 125 -36.90 26.77 2.47
C GLY A 125 -35.64 26.09 3.01
N GLN A 126 -34.46 26.67 2.80
CA GLN A 126 -33.19 26.23 3.36
C GLN A 126 -32.76 27.14 4.51
N PHE A 127 -32.08 26.57 5.50
CA PHE A 127 -31.43 27.27 6.61
C PHE A 127 -30.19 26.50 7.03
N GLY A 128 -29.21 27.19 7.61
CA GLY A 128 -27.98 26.58 8.10
C GLY A 128 -28.20 25.68 9.31
N ASP A 129 -27.31 24.72 9.51
CA ASP A 129 -27.08 24.08 10.80
C ASP A 129 -26.62 25.15 11.82
N MET A 130 -25.83 26.13 11.37
CA MET A 130 -25.42 27.30 12.14
C MET A 130 -26.04 28.57 11.54
N ARG A 131 -26.92 29.25 12.28
CA ARG A 131 -27.54 30.49 11.80
C ARG A 131 -27.01 31.69 12.56
N ILE A 132 -26.71 32.77 11.84
CA ILE A 132 -26.26 34.04 12.42
C ILE A 132 -27.42 35.04 12.38
N GLY A 133 -27.84 35.49 13.56
CA GLY A 133 -28.83 36.56 13.72
C GLY A 133 -28.35 37.63 14.70
N GLY A 134 -29.21 38.63 14.93
CA GLY A 134 -28.88 39.77 15.78
C GLY A 134 -30.08 40.26 16.56
N GLU A 135 -29.85 40.67 17.79
CA GLU A 135 -30.85 41.28 18.67
C GLU A 135 -30.13 42.21 19.64
N ALA A 136 -30.77 43.30 20.05
CA ALA A 136 -30.24 44.14 21.11
C ALA A 136 -30.53 43.50 22.48
N PHE A 137 -29.51 42.96 23.15
CA PHE A 137 -29.71 42.23 24.42
C PHE A 137 -28.79 42.67 25.58
N ASP A 138 -27.81 43.54 25.35
CA ASP A 138 -27.07 44.16 26.46
C ASP A 138 -27.85 45.34 27.05
N THR A 139 -28.45 45.13 28.22
CA THR A 139 -29.10 46.17 29.02
C THR A 139 -28.30 46.56 30.26
N ASN A 140 -27.10 46.00 30.45
CA ASN A 140 -26.25 46.25 31.62
C ASN A 140 -24.92 46.90 31.21
N PRO A 141 -24.72 48.21 31.46
CA PRO A 141 -23.53 48.96 31.03
C PRO A 141 -22.21 48.54 31.71
N ASN A 142 -22.17 47.43 32.46
CA ASN A 142 -20.99 46.90 33.13
C ASN A 142 -20.56 45.51 32.62
N VAL A 143 -21.28 44.92 31.67
CA VAL A 143 -20.94 43.63 31.05
C VAL A 143 -21.21 43.77 29.56
N ASN A 144 -20.19 44.08 28.76
CA ASN A 144 -20.34 44.20 27.31
C ASN A 144 -20.21 42.79 26.69
N VAL A 145 -21.34 42.19 26.33
CA VAL A 145 -21.40 40.93 25.57
C VAL A 145 -21.56 41.27 24.09
N LEU A 146 -20.55 40.96 23.28
CA LEU A 146 -20.55 41.30 21.86
C LEU A 146 -21.39 40.32 21.02
N ALA A 147 -21.36 39.05 21.40
CA ALA A 147 -22.11 37.97 20.78
C ALA A 147 -22.17 36.77 21.74
N ASP A 148 -23.01 35.79 21.38
CA ASP A 148 -22.99 34.47 21.98
C ASP A 148 -23.36 33.39 20.94
N ASN A 149 -22.92 32.15 21.16
CA ASN A 149 -23.26 31.00 20.32
C ASN A 149 -23.75 29.81 21.16
N THR A 150 -24.53 28.93 20.53
CA THR A 150 -25.00 27.68 21.12
C THR A 150 -24.04 26.53 20.80
N TYR A 151 -23.73 25.72 21.81
CA TYR A 151 -22.92 24.51 21.65
C TYR A 151 -23.52 23.49 20.66
N PRO A 152 -22.69 22.59 20.11
CA PRO A 152 -22.67 22.31 18.69
C PRO A 152 -24.00 21.99 18.04
N ASN A 153 -24.76 21.00 18.51
CA ASN A 153 -26.00 20.58 17.84
C ASN A 153 -27.09 21.68 17.69
N GLY A 154 -26.91 22.86 18.30
CA GLY A 154 -27.72 24.05 18.05
C GLY A 154 -27.05 25.08 17.15
N GLY A 155 -25.74 25.34 17.29
CA GLY A 155 -24.91 26.12 16.36
C GLY A 155 -25.25 27.60 16.11
N ASP A 156 -26.41 28.06 16.58
CA ASP A 156 -26.94 29.38 16.29
C ASP A 156 -26.23 30.48 17.11
N MET A 157 -25.75 31.49 16.38
CA MET A 157 -25.06 32.67 16.89
C MET A 157 -26.02 33.86 16.98
N ARG A 158 -25.88 34.66 18.05
CA ARG A 158 -26.57 35.94 18.21
C ARG A 158 -25.56 37.04 18.47
N ILE A 159 -25.56 38.04 17.58
CA ILE A 159 -24.72 39.23 17.68
C ILE A 159 -25.51 40.35 18.35
N ASP A 160 -24.90 41.07 19.30
CA ASP A 160 -25.55 42.20 19.95
C ASP A 160 -25.67 43.40 19.00
N THR A 161 -26.90 43.85 18.78
CA THR A 161 -27.20 45.01 17.92
C THR A 161 -27.45 46.30 18.72
N THR A 162 -27.11 46.31 20.01
CA THR A 162 -27.23 47.49 20.89
C THR A 162 -26.32 48.66 20.44
N PRO A 163 -26.86 49.82 20.03
CA PRO A 163 -26.05 50.95 19.51
C PRO A 163 -24.94 51.41 20.47
N GLY A 164 -23.69 51.45 19.99
CA GLY A 164 -22.51 51.91 20.75
C GLY A 164 -21.53 50.80 21.19
N GLU A 165 -21.95 49.54 21.23
CA GLU A 165 -21.14 48.40 21.70
C GLU A 165 -20.62 47.51 20.54
N GLN A 166 -20.39 48.09 19.36
CA GLN A 166 -20.10 47.33 18.13
C GLN A 166 -18.63 47.01 17.87
N VAL A 167 -18.39 45.84 17.29
CA VAL A 167 -17.14 45.52 16.60
C VAL A 167 -17.17 46.05 15.17
N THR A 168 -16.26 46.98 14.86
CA THR A 168 -16.08 47.51 13.49
C THR A 168 -14.70 47.17 12.96
N GLY A 169 -14.61 46.85 11.67
CA GLY A 169 -13.36 46.56 10.98
C GLY A 169 -13.21 45.08 10.63
N TYR A 170 -12.58 44.83 9.49
CA TYR A 170 -12.53 43.50 8.86
C TYR A 170 -11.97 42.42 9.79
N ALA A 171 -10.76 42.62 10.30
CA ALA A 171 -10.07 41.62 11.13
C ALA A 171 -10.79 41.37 12.46
N ALA A 172 -11.23 42.42 13.14
CA ALA A 172 -11.93 42.29 14.42
C ALA A 172 -13.28 41.58 14.27
N PHE A 173 -14.03 41.88 13.20
CA PHE A 173 -15.29 41.21 12.96
C PHE A 173 -15.11 39.74 12.53
N ARG A 174 -14.14 39.45 11.64
CA ARG A 174 -13.77 38.05 11.32
C ARG A 174 -13.45 37.26 12.59
N ASN A 175 -12.60 37.81 13.45
CA ASN A 175 -12.19 37.14 14.69
C ASN A 175 -13.32 36.96 15.70
N LEU A 176 -14.26 37.91 15.80
CA LEU A 176 -15.49 37.70 16.57
C LEU A 176 -16.27 36.50 16.03
N ILE A 177 -16.48 36.43 14.71
CA ILE A 177 -17.17 35.30 14.08
C ILE A 177 -16.42 33.99 14.32
N SER A 178 -15.09 33.96 14.17
CA SER A 178 -14.26 32.79 14.46
C SER A 178 -14.43 32.34 15.91
N HIS A 179 -14.27 33.24 16.89
CA HIS A 179 -14.42 32.93 18.32
C HIS A 179 -15.80 32.32 18.63
N GLU A 180 -16.87 33.02 18.25
CA GLU A 180 -18.22 32.57 18.56
C GLU A 180 -18.54 31.26 17.83
N SER A 181 -18.06 31.10 16.60
CA SER A 181 -18.21 29.85 15.86
C SER A 181 -17.42 28.70 16.51
N GLY A 182 -16.35 28.98 17.23
CA GLY A 182 -15.61 28.03 18.05
C GLY A 182 -16.53 27.31 19.02
N HIS A 183 -17.36 28.04 19.77
CA HIS A 183 -18.40 27.44 20.61
C HIS A 183 -19.42 26.63 19.80
N GLY A 184 -19.82 27.14 18.63
CA GLY A 184 -20.74 26.47 17.71
C GLY A 184 -20.20 25.19 17.09
N VAL A 185 -18.88 25.00 17.07
CA VAL A 185 -18.23 23.74 16.67
C VAL A 185 -17.72 22.94 17.86
N GLY A 186 -17.75 23.49 19.07
CA GLY A 186 -17.59 22.72 20.31
C GLY A 186 -16.38 23.07 21.16
N LEU A 187 -15.66 24.14 20.82
CA LEU A 187 -14.55 24.65 21.62
C LEU A 187 -15.07 25.42 22.85
N GLY A 188 -14.41 25.22 23.98
CA GLY A 188 -14.52 26.04 25.19
C GLY A 188 -13.57 27.24 25.13
N HIS A 189 -13.56 28.04 26.19
CA HIS A 189 -12.57 29.12 26.31
C HIS A 189 -11.22 28.56 26.75
N THR A 190 -10.14 29.15 26.27
CA THR A 190 -8.76 28.80 26.66
C THR A 190 -8.00 30.04 27.17
N ASP A 191 -6.93 29.84 27.93
CA ASP A 191 -6.11 30.93 28.51
C ASP A 191 -4.61 30.56 28.44
N PRO A 192 -4.04 30.49 27.21
CA PRO A 192 -2.63 30.23 27.02
C PRO A 192 -1.76 31.39 27.53
N VAL A 193 -0.61 31.04 28.09
CA VAL A 193 0.41 31.96 28.59
C VAL A 193 1.60 31.95 27.64
N GLY A 194 1.70 33.00 26.82
CA GLY A 194 2.80 33.17 25.87
C GLY A 194 2.57 32.53 24.50
N ALA A 195 1.37 32.01 24.25
CA ALA A 195 0.82 31.67 22.94
C ALA A 195 -0.48 32.46 22.73
N GLU A 196 -0.95 32.53 21.48
CA GLU A 196 -2.19 33.21 21.10
C GLU A 196 -3.30 32.17 20.88
N SER A 197 -4.55 32.48 21.25
CA SER A 197 -5.73 31.65 20.97
C SER A 197 -6.93 32.51 20.60
N ILE A 198 -7.70 32.11 19.58
CA ILE A 198 -8.95 32.83 19.27
C ILE A 198 -9.98 32.62 20.38
N MET A 199 -9.92 31.47 21.08
CA MET A 199 -10.87 31.08 22.12
C MET A 199 -10.55 31.65 23.50
N GLU A 200 -9.61 32.60 23.62
CA GLU A 200 -9.50 33.44 24.81
C GLU A 200 -10.81 34.18 25.09
N GLY A 201 -11.21 34.32 26.37
CA GLY A 201 -12.50 34.89 26.79
C GLY A 201 -12.75 36.38 26.47
N GLY A 202 -11.93 36.99 25.60
CA GLY A 202 -12.09 38.37 25.12
C GLY A 202 -11.80 38.48 23.62
N LEU A 203 -12.31 39.54 22.99
CA LEU A 203 -12.13 39.75 21.55
C LEU A 203 -10.65 39.96 21.20
N GLN A 204 -10.13 39.06 20.38
CA GLN A 204 -8.78 39.14 19.84
C GLN A 204 -8.78 39.85 18.47
N THR A 205 -7.92 40.85 18.30
CA THR A 205 -7.90 41.68 17.06
C THR A 205 -6.53 41.76 16.38
N HIS A 206 -5.51 41.09 16.91
CA HIS A 206 -4.12 41.31 16.52
C HIS A 206 -3.52 40.22 15.62
N PHE A 207 -4.21 39.09 15.44
CA PHE A 207 -3.82 37.97 14.57
C PHE A 207 -4.98 37.51 13.65
N PHE A 208 -4.70 36.53 12.80
CA PHE A 208 -5.64 35.97 11.83
C PHE A 208 -6.37 34.73 12.38
N GLY A 209 -7.62 34.90 12.83
CA GLY A 209 -8.55 33.79 13.04
C GLY A 209 -8.07 32.72 14.04
N LEU A 210 -8.40 31.45 13.80
CA LEU A 210 -7.98 30.30 14.63
C LEU A 210 -6.47 30.27 14.80
N GLN A 211 -5.98 29.88 15.98
CA GLN A 211 -4.57 29.64 16.29
C GLN A 211 -4.36 28.17 16.67
N PHE A 212 -3.13 27.75 16.94
CA PHE A 212 -2.77 26.33 17.06
C PHE A 212 -3.66 25.56 18.06
N ASP A 213 -3.91 26.12 19.24
CA ASP A 213 -4.74 25.49 20.28
C ASP A 213 -6.18 25.22 19.78
N ASP A 214 -6.73 26.14 19.01
CA ASP A 214 -8.06 26.03 18.41
C ASP A 214 -8.09 24.95 17.33
N VAL A 215 -7.07 24.93 16.46
CA VAL A 215 -6.90 23.94 15.38
C VAL A 215 -6.71 22.54 15.96
N TYR A 216 -5.91 22.43 17.02
CA TYR A 216 -5.70 21.19 17.77
C TYR A 216 -7.00 20.68 18.39
N GLY A 217 -7.81 21.58 18.96
CA GLY A 217 -9.12 21.23 19.50
C GLY A 217 -10.11 20.73 18.44
N VAL A 218 -10.16 21.38 17.27
CA VAL A 218 -11.06 20.92 16.19
C VAL A 218 -10.57 19.65 15.51
N ASN A 219 -9.27 19.42 15.38
CA ASN A 219 -8.73 18.15 14.89
C ASN A 219 -9.17 17.00 15.80
N ARG A 220 -9.07 17.19 17.11
CA ARG A 220 -9.56 16.21 18.10
C ARG A 220 -11.06 15.93 17.99
N LEU A 221 -11.85 16.90 17.52
CA LEU A 221 -13.29 16.73 17.38
C LEU A 221 -13.70 16.16 16.01
N TYR A 222 -13.06 16.59 14.92
CA TYR A 222 -13.55 16.41 13.55
C TYR A 222 -12.51 15.88 12.57
N GLY A 223 -11.33 15.50 13.06
CA GLY A 223 -10.22 15.06 12.24
C GLY A 223 -9.56 16.20 11.45
N ASP A 224 -8.56 15.83 10.68
CA ASP A 224 -7.76 16.76 9.88
C ASP A 224 -8.45 17.04 8.52
N PRO A 225 -7.86 17.87 7.64
CA PRO A 225 -8.43 18.10 6.31
C PRO A 225 -8.51 16.86 5.40
N ARG A 226 -7.71 15.81 5.64
CA ARG A 226 -7.65 14.57 4.85
C ARG A 226 -8.78 13.61 5.18
N GLU A 227 -9.45 13.81 6.32
CA GLU A 227 -10.68 13.11 6.65
C GLU A 227 -11.85 13.39 5.68
N LYS A 228 -11.77 14.47 4.91
CA LYS A 228 -12.83 14.86 3.98
C LYS A 228 -12.93 13.89 2.80
N SER A 229 -14.12 13.83 2.22
CA SER A 229 -14.39 13.05 1.00
C SER A 229 -14.20 11.53 1.14
N GLY A 230 -14.41 10.99 2.34
CA GLY A 230 -14.35 9.56 2.63
C GLY A 230 -13.19 9.14 3.52
N GLY A 231 -12.32 10.09 3.89
CA GLY A 231 -11.20 9.91 4.81
C GLY A 231 -10.08 9.05 4.25
N ASN A 232 -8.88 9.20 4.81
CA ASN A 232 -7.73 8.36 4.51
C ASN A 232 -7.56 7.22 5.53
N ASP A 233 -8.64 6.86 6.22
CA ASP A 233 -8.78 5.76 7.19
C ASP A 233 -8.57 4.32 6.64
N GLY A 234 -8.12 4.16 5.40
CA GLY A 234 -7.91 2.84 4.84
C GLY A 234 -7.12 2.85 3.54
N SER A 235 -6.51 1.71 3.22
CA SER A 235 -5.71 1.57 1.99
C SER A 235 -6.51 1.86 0.71
N ALA A 236 -7.81 1.56 0.68
CA ALA A 236 -8.69 1.83 -0.45
C ALA A 236 -9.08 3.32 -0.61
N THR A 237 -8.91 4.12 0.45
CA THR A 237 -9.22 5.55 0.48
C THR A 237 -7.99 6.41 0.75
N ALA A 238 -6.80 5.80 0.67
CA ALA A 238 -5.53 6.45 0.96
C ALA A 238 -5.33 7.75 0.16
N THR A 239 -4.78 8.77 0.82
CA THR A 239 -4.44 10.04 0.19
C THR A 239 -3.32 9.82 -0.85
N SER A 240 -3.64 10.06 -2.12
CA SER A 240 -2.67 9.91 -3.22
C SER A 240 -1.64 11.03 -3.22
N LEU A 241 -0.36 10.68 -3.04
CA LEU A 241 0.79 11.55 -3.24
C LEU A 241 1.20 11.65 -4.73
N GLY A 242 0.64 10.77 -5.57
CA GLY A 242 0.87 10.75 -7.01
C GLY A 242 1.98 9.78 -7.45
N GLN A 243 2.50 10.01 -8.65
CA GLN A 243 3.48 9.14 -9.31
C GLN A 243 4.86 9.79 -9.35
N PHE A 244 5.88 9.05 -8.91
CA PHE A 244 7.28 9.43 -9.06
C PHE A 244 7.82 8.99 -10.43
N GLU A 245 7.87 9.94 -11.38
CA GLU A 245 8.51 9.74 -12.69
C GLU A 245 10.04 9.97 -12.66
N PHE A 246 10.51 10.73 -11.67
CA PHE A 246 11.90 11.07 -11.41
C PHE A 246 12.15 10.98 -9.90
N SER A 247 13.43 10.88 -9.50
CA SER A 247 13.79 11.02 -8.08
C SER A 247 13.31 12.36 -7.54
N GLY A 248 12.76 12.37 -6.33
CA GLY A 248 12.16 13.55 -5.73
C GLY A 248 11.62 13.29 -4.33
N ALA A 249 11.09 14.33 -3.70
CA ALA A 249 10.51 14.25 -2.37
C ALA A 249 9.18 14.97 -2.29
N ILE A 250 8.29 14.47 -1.43
CA ILE A 250 7.02 15.07 -1.06
C ILE A 250 6.98 15.17 0.46
N SER A 251 6.54 16.33 0.96
CA SER A 251 6.30 16.58 2.38
C SER A 251 4.84 17.01 2.56
N LEU A 252 4.20 16.53 3.61
CA LEU A 252 2.84 16.89 4.04
C LEU A 252 2.81 17.19 5.54
N GLY A 253 1.84 17.98 5.97
CA GLY A 253 1.66 18.37 7.37
C GLY A 253 2.65 19.43 7.85
N THR A 254 3.15 20.32 6.98
CA THR A 254 4.26 21.22 7.32
C THR A 254 3.90 22.42 8.19
N ASP A 255 2.62 22.69 8.43
CA ASP A 255 2.19 23.96 9.01
C ASP A 255 2.00 23.93 10.54
N ALA A 256 2.01 22.74 11.16
CA ALA A 256 1.84 22.56 12.60
C ALA A 256 3.12 22.88 13.42
N ILE A 257 3.94 23.85 13.02
CA ILE A 257 5.30 24.04 13.56
C ILE A 257 5.41 25.07 14.69
N ASP A 258 4.44 25.95 14.85
CA ASP A 258 4.42 26.95 15.92
C ASP A 258 2.99 27.24 16.43
N SER A 259 2.86 28.20 17.35
CA SER A 259 1.56 28.52 17.98
C SER A 259 0.68 29.46 17.15
N VAL A 260 1.25 30.11 16.15
CA VAL A 260 0.57 31.08 15.29
C VAL A 260 0.11 30.36 14.03
N VAL A 261 -1.16 30.55 13.67
CA VAL A 261 -1.69 30.06 12.40
C VAL A 261 -1.86 31.24 11.46
N GLU A 262 -1.10 31.23 10.38
CA GLU A 262 -1.15 32.24 9.33
C GLU A 262 -2.35 32.01 8.38
N GLN A 263 -2.62 33.00 7.54
CA GLN A 263 -3.77 32.96 6.63
C GLN A 263 -3.68 31.84 5.59
N PHE A 264 -2.48 31.39 5.25
CA PHE A 264 -2.23 30.43 4.17
C PHE A 264 -1.74 29.08 4.68
N ASP A 265 -1.84 28.84 5.99
CA ASP A 265 -1.51 27.55 6.58
C ASP A 265 -2.65 26.57 6.30
N ASP A 266 -2.47 25.72 5.30
CA ASP A 266 -3.48 24.76 4.80
C ASP A 266 -2.96 23.32 4.70
N ASP A 267 -1.71 23.06 5.08
CA ASP A 267 -1.08 21.74 5.12
C ASP A 267 -1.02 21.20 6.56
N TRP A 268 -2.19 20.76 7.03
CA TRP A 268 -2.39 20.13 8.33
C TRP A 268 -2.55 18.62 8.18
N LEU A 269 -1.86 17.88 9.03
CA LEU A 269 -1.92 16.43 9.06
C LEU A 269 -1.80 15.93 10.50
N GLY A 270 -2.74 15.11 10.95
CA GLY A 270 -2.68 14.61 12.32
C GLY A 270 -3.79 13.65 12.71
N ILE A 271 -3.40 12.66 13.50
CA ILE A 271 -4.33 11.70 14.09
C ILE A 271 -5.14 12.35 15.22
N ASP A 272 -6.44 12.07 15.29
CA ASP A 272 -7.32 12.54 16.36
C ASP A 272 -7.16 11.71 17.64
N GLY A 273 -6.82 10.41 17.54
CA GLY A 273 -6.73 9.48 18.67
C GLY A 273 -6.16 8.09 18.32
N ASP A 274 -6.37 7.10 19.20
CA ASP A 274 -5.82 5.73 19.08
C ASP A 274 -6.64 4.80 18.16
N THR A 275 -7.76 5.30 17.65
CA THR A 275 -8.60 4.61 16.67
C THR A 275 -8.39 5.13 15.25
N ASP A 276 -7.71 6.26 15.12
CA ASP A 276 -7.46 6.97 13.87
C ASP A 276 -6.24 6.38 13.14
N GLN A 277 -6.27 6.38 11.82
CA GLN A 277 -5.22 5.84 10.98
C GLN A 277 -5.13 6.56 9.63
N ASP A 278 -4.01 7.20 9.38
CA ASP A 278 -3.79 7.91 8.13
C ASP A 278 -3.09 7.01 7.10
N TRP A 279 -3.73 6.79 5.95
CA TRP A 279 -3.16 6.08 4.81
C TRP A 279 -2.78 7.02 3.66
N PHE A 280 -1.60 6.83 3.09
CA PHE A 280 -1.12 7.53 1.91
C PHE A 280 -0.72 6.51 0.85
N THR A 281 -0.84 6.89 -0.43
CA THR A 281 -0.42 6.03 -1.54
C THR A 281 0.43 6.79 -2.54
N PHE A 282 1.43 6.12 -3.10
CA PHE A 282 2.25 6.62 -4.20
C PHE A 282 2.69 5.45 -5.08
N ASN A 283 3.10 5.74 -6.31
CA ASN A 283 3.69 4.73 -7.18
C ASN A 283 4.90 5.27 -7.94
N THR A 284 5.64 4.35 -8.56
CA THR A 284 6.86 4.63 -9.30
C THR A 284 6.76 4.09 -10.73
N LEU A 285 7.44 4.74 -11.69
CA LEU A 285 7.57 4.20 -13.06
C LEU A 285 8.78 3.28 -13.24
N LYS A 286 9.67 3.25 -12.25
CA LYS A 286 10.93 2.49 -12.26
C LYS A 286 11.20 1.93 -10.87
N PRO A 287 12.01 0.87 -10.75
CA PRO A 287 12.47 0.44 -9.45
C PRO A 287 13.23 1.59 -8.77
N GLY A 288 13.23 1.63 -7.44
CA GLY A 288 13.83 2.71 -6.69
C GLY A 288 14.01 2.36 -5.21
N LEU A 289 14.51 3.33 -4.45
CA LEU A 289 14.58 3.29 -3.00
C LEU A 289 13.72 4.42 -2.43
N ALA A 290 13.01 4.15 -1.34
CA ALA A 290 12.29 5.16 -0.58
C ALA A 290 12.92 5.39 0.80
N ASN A 291 13.07 6.66 1.16
CA ASN A 291 13.27 7.10 2.54
C ASN A 291 11.97 7.75 3.00
N ILE A 292 11.37 7.21 4.06
CA ILE A 292 10.07 7.67 4.57
C ILE A 292 10.22 7.97 6.04
N SER A 293 9.79 9.16 6.47
CA SER A 293 9.80 9.53 7.87
C SER A 293 8.52 10.24 8.29
N ILE A 294 8.14 10.03 9.55
CA ILE A 294 7.12 10.80 10.24
C ILE A 294 7.73 11.54 11.42
N THR A 295 7.38 12.81 11.58
CA THR A 295 7.89 13.66 12.66
C THR A 295 6.72 14.26 13.42
N PRO A 296 6.52 13.94 14.72
CA PRO A 296 5.56 14.64 15.56
C PRO A 296 5.80 16.15 15.57
N LEU A 297 4.74 16.93 15.37
CA LEU A 297 4.80 18.39 15.27
C LEU A 297 3.94 19.07 16.34
N GLY A 298 4.21 20.36 16.52
CA GLY A 298 3.46 21.27 17.37
C GLY A 298 4.32 22.09 18.33
N PRO A 299 3.83 23.24 18.81
CA PRO A 299 4.50 24.05 19.82
C PRO A 299 4.36 23.44 21.22
N SER A 300 5.23 23.89 22.13
CA SER A 300 5.00 23.76 23.57
C SER A 300 4.63 25.12 24.17
N TYR A 301 3.61 25.15 25.02
CA TYR A 301 3.15 26.36 25.70
C TYR A 301 2.53 26.03 27.05
N HIS A 302 2.26 27.06 27.85
CA HIS A 302 1.64 26.91 29.18
C HIS A 302 0.21 27.39 29.12
N THR A 303 -0.74 26.73 29.78
CA THR A 303 -2.09 27.25 30.01
C THR A 303 -2.28 27.54 31.50
N SER A 304 -3.02 28.59 31.83
CA SER A 304 -3.23 28.97 33.23
C SER A 304 -4.03 27.93 34.03
N ASP A 305 -4.90 27.19 33.35
CA ASP A 305 -5.80 26.20 33.94
C ASP A 305 -5.25 24.76 33.90
N GLN A 306 -4.55 24.39 32.83
CA GLN A 306 -4.09 23.01 32.60
C GLN A 306 -2.57 22.87 32.63
N GLY A 307 -1.76 23.94 32.72
CA GLY A 307 -0.32 23.85 32.93
C GLY A 307 0.51 23.67 31.65
N ASP A 308 1.69 23.05 31.76
CA ASP A 308 2.61 22.91 30.62
C ASP A 308 2.09 21.86 29.63
N PHE A 309 1.95 22.25 28.36
CA PHE A 309 1.53 21.43 27.25
C PHE A 309 2.64 21.38 26.18
N ASP A 310 2.86 20.20 25.61
CA ASP A 310 3.85 19.99 24.55
C ASP A 310 3.24 19.15 23.44
N ALA A 311 2.79 19.80 22.36
CA ALA A 311 2.07 19.16 21.28
C ALA A 311 2.89 18.09 20.55
N THR A 312 4.22 18.12 20.64
CA THR A 312 5.08 17.08 20.03
C THR A 312 5.06 15.75 20.80
N GLN A 313 4.55 15.71 22.03
CA GLN A 313 4.61 14.54 22.92
C GLN A 313 3.21 14.05 23.33
N GLN A 314 2.28 13.99 22.39
CA GLN A 314 0.88 13.63 22.63
C GLN A 314 0.55 12.20 22.25
N SER A 315 1.10 11.66 21.15
CA SER A 315 0.95 10.25 20.81
C SER A 315 2.27 9.66 20.32
N ASP A 316 2.52 8.41 20.69
CA ASP A 316 3.64 7.62 20.18
C ASP A 316 3.24 7.08 18.81
N LEU A 317 3.86 7.61 17.75
CA LEU A 317 3.47 7.31 16.38
C LEU A 317 4.18 6.05 15.87
N THR A 318 3.45 5.24 15.13
CA THR A 318 3.99 4.08 14.41
C THR A 318 3.89 4.34 12.90
N LEU A 319 5.03 4.19 12.22
CA LEU A 319 5.11 4.22 10.76
C LEU A 319 5.05 2.80 10.21
N GLU A 320 4.18 2.55 9.25
CA GLU A 320 4.15 1.30 8.52
C GLU A 320 4.19 1.53 7.02
N ILE A 321 4.87 0.63 6.32
CA ILE A 321 5.03 0.71 4.87
C ILE A 321 4.52 -0.58 4.26
N TYR A 322 3.73 -0.45 3.20
CA TYR A 322 3.09 -1.55 2.50
C TYR A 322 3.42 -1.48 1.01
N GLY A 323 3.54 -2.66 0.40
CA GLY A 323 3.68 -2.83 -1.04
C GLY A 323 2.35 -3.11 -1.74
N PRO A 324 2.42 -3.60 -2.99
CA PRO A 324 1.26 -3.93 -3.83
C PRO A 324 0.24 -4.81 -3.12
N GLY A 325 -1.04 -4.49 -3.27
CA GLY A 325 -2.13 -5.21 -2.59
C GLY A 325 -2.19 -4.96 -1.07
N ALA A 326 -1.55 -3.89 -0.58
CA ALA A 326 -1.43 -3.55 0.83
C ALA A 326 -0.78 -4.67 1.66
N THR A 327 0.28 -5.28 1.13
CA THR A 327 1.11 -6.24 1.86
C THR A 327 2.12 -5.51 2.73
N LEU A 328 2.12 -5.73 4.05
CA LEU A 328 3.04 -5.08 4.98
C LEU A 328 4.50 -5.42 4.64
N ILE A 329 5.32 -4.40 4.39
CA ILE A 329 6.76 -4.52 4.19
C ILE A 329 7.47 -4.38 5.55
N THR A 330 7.15 -3.34 6.31
CA THR A 330 7.81 -3.06 7.58
C THR A 330 6.97 -2.17 8.50
N THR A 331 7.25 -2.27 9.81
CA THR A 331 6.67 -1.46 10.88
C THR A 331 7.81 -0.84 11.69
N ILE A 332 7.75 0.47 11.92
CA ILE A 332 8.76 1.27 12.60
C ILE A 332 8.09 1.99 13.78
N ASN A 333 8.53 1.64 14.99
CA ASN A 333 8.17 2.28 16.25
C ASN A 333 9.37 2.10 17.20
N SER A 334 10.34 3.00 17.08
CA SER A 334 11.68 2.88 17.64
C SER A 334 12.05 4.00 18.60
N THR A 335 11.43 5.17 18.47
CA THR A 335 11.81 6.41 19.16
C THR A 335 10.90 6.78 20.32
N GLY A 336 9.75 6.12 20.47
CA GLY A 336 8.81 6.36 21.56
C GLY A 336 8.16 7.75 21.47
N LEU A 337 7.33 8.08 22.46
CA LEU A 337 6.57 9.33 22.52
C LEU A 337 7.38 10.59 22.12
N GLY A 338 6.92 11.26 21.06
CA GLY A 338 7.49 12.49 20.50
C GLY A 338 8.80 12.34 19.73
N GLY A 339 9.22 11.11 19.46
CA GLY A 339 10.30 10.82 18.53
C GLY A 339 9.80 10.68 17.09
N SER A 340 10.67 10.98 16.13
CA SER A 340 10.42 10.72 14.71
C SER A 340 10.71 9.26 14.37
N GLU A 341 9.83 8.64 13.59
CA GLU A 341 10.08 7.32 13.01
C GLU A 341 10.54 7.45 11.57
N SER A 342 11.50 6.62 11.15
CA SER A 342 12.05 6.67 9.79
C SER A 342 12.43 5.29 9.27
N ALA A 343 12.13 5.03 8.01
CA ALA A 343 12.62 3.90 7.24
C ALA A 343 13.52 4.43 6.12
N GLU A 344 14.74 3.91 6.00
CA GLU A 344 15.69 4.27 4.96
C GLU A 344 15.87 3.11 3.98
N GLY A 345 16.02 3.43 2.69
CA GLY A 345 16.37 2.45 1.66
C GLY A 345 15.32 1.37 1.40
N VAL A 346 14.03 1.69 1.52
CA VAL A 346 12.93 0.76 1.25
C VAL A 346 12.90 0.45 -0.24
N SER A 347 13.05 -0.82 -0.61
CA SER A 347 13.07 -1.23 -2.02
C SER A 347 11.69 -1.09 -2.66
N LEU A 348 11.65 -0.46 -3.83
CA LEU A 348 10.46 -0.27 -4.65
C LEU A 348 10.67 -0.97 -6.01
N SER A 349 9.71 -1.78 -6.43
CA SER A 349 9.51 -2.25 -7.80
C SER A 349 8.76 -1.20 -8.63
N ALA A 350 8.78 -1.39 -9.96
CA ALA A 350 8.18 -0.45 -10.90
C ALA A 350 6.69 -0.73 -11.13
N PHE A 351 5.92 0.32 -11.44
CA PHE A 351 4.50 0.27 -11.80
C PHE A 351 3.60 -0.30 -10.69
N ASP A 352 4.05 -0.16 -9.45
CA ASP A 352 3.45 -0.73 -8.26
C ASP A 352 2.97 0.37 -7.31
N ASP A 353 1.84 0.12 -6.67
CA ASP A 353 1.28 1.01 -5.65
C ASP A 353 1.86 0.66 -4.27
N TYR A 354 2.46 1.66 -3.65
CA TYR A 354 2.97 1.62 -2.29
C TYR A 354 2.07 2.42 -1.38
N TYR A 355 2.05 2.02 -0.10
CA TYR A 355 1.26 2.70 0.91
C TYR A 355 2.09 2.99 2.15
N VAL A 356 1.81 4.14 2.75
CA VAL A 356 2.30 4.52 4.07
C VAL A 356 1.10 4.58 4.99
N ARG A 357 1.20 3.97 6.17
CA ARG A 357 0.22 4.10 7.23
C ARG A 357 0.85 4.71 8.47
N VAL A 358 0.15 5.68 9.05
CA VAL A 358 0.50 6.30 10.33
C VAL A 358 -0.60 6.01 11.34
N VAL A 359 -0.23 5.55 12.53
CA VAL A 359 -1.16 5.32 13.65
C VAL A 359 -0.54 5.82 14.95
N GLY A 360 -1.37 6.12 15.95
CA GLY A 360 -0.92 6.50 17.28
C GLY A 360 -1.35 5.54 18.38
N ASP A 361 -0.48 5.34 19.37
CA ASP A 361 -0.73 4.42 20.49
C ASP A 361 -1.61 5.01 21.61
N GLN A 362 -1.79 6.32 21.67
CA GLN A 362 -2.58 6.98 22.71
C GLN A 362 -3.79 7.70 22.14
N ASP A 363 -4.90 7.66 22.88
CA ASP A 363 -6.14 8.38 22.57
C ASP A 363 -5.98 9.90 22.80
N ALA A 364 -5.10 10.51 22.02
CA ALA A 364 -4.73 11.91 22.04
C ALA A 364 -4.41 12.37 20.62
N ASN A 365 -4.75 13.63 20.32
CA ASN A 365 -4.45 14.23 19.03
C ASN A 365 -2.93 14.40 18.86
N GLN A 366 -2.38 14.07 17.69
CA GLN A 366 -0.98 14.30 17.38
C GLN A 366 -0.84 14.75 15.93
N PHE A 367 -0.54 16.03 15.72
CA PHE A 367 -0.07 16.50 14.41
C PHE A 367 1.32 15.95 14.10
N TYR A 368 1.58 15.72 12.82
CA TYR A 368 2.85 15.21 12.35
C TYR A 368 3.13 15.65 10.91
N GLN A 369 4.41 15.68 10.55
CA GLN A 369 4.85 15.81 9.16
C GLN A 369 5.17 14.43 8.59
N LEU A 370 4.73 14.15 7.37
CA LEU A 370 5.14 12.99 6.58
C LEU A 370 6.09 13.44 5.48
N ASP A 371 7.27 12.83 5.42
CA ASP A 371 8.22 12.99 4.33
C ASP A 371 8.38 11.67 3.57
N VAL A 372 8.23 11.72 2.25
CA VAL A 372 8.46 10.61 1.33
C VAL A 372 9.46 11.07 0.28
N GLU A 373 10.67 10.54 0.35
CA GLU A 373 11.72 10.75 -0.65
C GLU A 373 11.92 9.45 -1.44
N VAL A 374 11.90 9.55 -2.77
CA VAL A 374 12.12 8.44 -3.69
C VAL A 374 13.34 8.72 -4.55
N GLU A 375 14.28 7.78 -4.56
CA GLU A 375 15.40 7.72 -5.48
C GLU A 375 15.17 6.60 -6.51
N LEU A 376 14.85 6.96 -7.76
CA LEU A 376 14.66 5.97 -8.81
C LEU A 376 16.00 5.40 -9.28
N ALA A 377 16.06 4.09 -9.47
CA ALA A 377 17.25 3.38 -9.90
C ALA A 377 17.59 3.68 -11.37
N GLU A 378 18.86 3.98 -11.63
CA GLU A 378 19.40 4.01 -13.00
C GLU A 378 19.89 2.62 -13.42
N VAL A 379 20.38 1.84 -12.47
CA VAL A 379 20.86 0.46 -12.67
C VAL A 379 20.33 -0.41 -11.55
N VAL A 380 19.79 -1.56 -11.93
CA VAL A 380 19.30 -2.58 -11.00
C VAL A 380 20.10 -3.86 -11.14
N VAL A 381 20.09 -4.69 -10.11
CA VAL A 381 20.38 -6.12 -10.25
C VAL A 381 19.05 -6.86 -10.17
N GLU A 382 18.63 -7.45 -11.29
CA GLU A 382 17.45 -8.30 -11.31
C GLU A 382 17.84 -9.70 -10.87
N ILE A 383 17.11 -10.27 -9.91
CA ILE A 383 17.34 -11.62 -9.38
C ILE A 383 16.06 -12.44 -9.52
N ASN A 384 16.13 -13.55 -10.24
CA ASN A 384 15.03 -14.51 -10.27
C ASN A 384 15.05 -15.35 -8.98
N ARG A 385 13.97 -15.26 -8.19
CA ARG A 385 13.83 -15.97 -6.91
C ARG A 385 14.05 -17.47 -7.04
N ARG A 386 13.46 -18.10 -8.06
CA ARG A 386 13.46 -19.56 -8.25
C ARG A 386 14.78 -20.11 -8.78
N THR A 387 15.35 -19.48 -9.80
CA THR A 387 16.56 -19.98 -10.46
C THR A 387 17.85 -19.43 -9.88
N GLY A 388 17.76 -18.38 -9.06
CA GLY A 388 18.91 -17.64 -8.56
C GLY A 388 19.61 -16.77 -9.61
N ALA A 389 19.14 -16.81 -10.87
CA ALA A 389 19.74 -16.09 -11.99
C ALA A 389 19.73 -14.59 -11.72
N ALA A 390 20.89 -13.95 -11.86
CA ALA A 390 21.08 -12.53 -11.62
C ALA A 390 21.67 -11.81 -12.83
N ALA A 391 21.17 -10.60 -13.10
CA ALA A 391 21.69 -9.74 -14.15
C ALA A 391 21.70 -8.28 -13.72
N ILE A 392 22.81 -7.58 -13.97
CA ILE A 392 22.90 -6.13 -13.82
C ILE A 392 22.24 -5.50 -15.05
N LYS A 393 21.18 -4.72 -14.86
CA LYS A 393 20.38 -4.09 -15.92
C LYS A 393 20.40 -2.58 -15.80
N SER A 394 20.44 -1.89 -16.94
CA SER A 394 20.27 -0.44 -17.03
C SER A 394 18.79 -0.10 -17.23
N GLU A 395 18.26 0.82 -16.43
CA GLU A 395 16.93 1.43 -16.59
C GLU A 395 17.00 2.75 -17.39
N LEU A 396 18.18 3.06 -17.93
CA LEU A 396 18.43 4.26 -18.72
C LEU A 396 18.18 3.98 -20.21
N ASN A 397 17.57 4.97 -20.87
CA ASN A 397 17.45 5.02 -22.34
C ASN A 397 18.75 5.49 -23.03
N GLU A 398 19.87 5.43 -22.33
CA GLU A 398 21.20 5.75 -22.82
C GLU A 398 22.24 4.77 -22.25
N ARG A 399 23.47 4.84 -22.75
CA ARG A 399 24.54 3.95 -22.32
C ARG A 399 25.09 4.37 -20.95
N VAL A 400 25.25 3.40 -20.04
CA VAL A 400 25.98 3.54 -18.78
C VAL A 400 27.25 2.67 -18.75
N SER A 401 28.31 3.18 -18.15
CA SER A 401 29.58 2.45 -17.96
C SER A 401 29.84 2.20 -16.48
N ILE A 402 29.79 0.94 -16.08
CA ILE A 402 30.00 0.48 -14.70
C ILE A 402 31.47 0.07 -14.51
N PHE A 403 32.10 0.54 -13.45
CA PHE A 403 33.51 0.28 -13.14
C PHE A 403 33.71 -0.55 -11.87
N ALA A 404 32.72 -0.60 -11.00
CA ALA A 404 32.66 -1.57 -9.92
C ALA A 404 31.20 -1.89 -9.62
N TYR A 405 30.95 -3.05 -9.04
CA TYR A 405 29.66 -3.37 -8.45
C TYR A 405 29.86 -4.18 -7.18
N GLU A 406 28.88 -4.08 -6.29
CA GLU A 406 28.84 -4.76 -5.01
C GLU A 406 27.40 -5.21 -4.75
N LEU A 407 27.24 -6.50 -4.49
CA LEU A 407 25.99 -7.15 -4.14
C LEU A 407 26.15 -7.76 -2.74
N GLU A 408 25.43 -7.23 -1.76
CA GLU A 408 25.49 -7.71 -0.38
C GLU A 408 24.21 -8.45 0.01
N SER A 409 24.35 -9.38 0.95
CA SER A 409 23.24 -10.09 1.58
C SER A 409 23.46 -10.15 3.09
N GLN A 410 22.52 -9.63 3.86
CA GLN A 410 22.58 -9.67 5.33
C GLN A 410 22.33 -11.08 5.89
N VAL A 411 21.73 -11.96 5.08
CA VAL A 411 21.32 -13.33 5.45
C VAL A 411 22.22 -14.42 4.83
N ASN A 412 23.35 -14.04 4.24
CA ASN A 412 24.28 -14.94 3.56
C ASN A 412 23.65 -15.74 2.39
N ALA A 413 22.78 -15.10 1.60
CA ALA A 413 22.05 -15.74 0.49
C ALA A 413 22.84 -15.83 -0.82
N LEU A 414 24.16 -15.64 -0.83
CA LEU A 414 24.99 -15.66 -2.05
C LEU A 414 25.84 -16.94 -2.14
N ASP A 415 26.00 -17.50 -3.34
CA ASP A 415 26.94 -18.57 -3.65
C ASP A 415 28.11 -18.02 -4.50
N PRO A 416 29.32 -17.88 -3.91
CA PRO A 416 30.48 -17.33 -4.62
C PRO A 416 31.22 -18.36 -5.49
N SER A 417 30.74 -19.61 -5.62
CA SER A 417 31.47 -20.66 -6.33
C SER A 417 31.46 -20.49 -7.85
N ASP A 418 32.59 -20.82 -8.49
CA ASP A 418 32.75 -20.88 -9.95
C ASP A 418 31.72 -21.85 -10.55
N GLY A 419 30.63 -21.30 -11.10
CA GLY A 419 29.48 -22.05 -11.62
C GLY A 419 28.13 -21.51 -11.16
N ALA A 420 28.07 -20.97 -9.94
CA ALA A 420 26.94 -20.18 -9.46
C ALA A 420 27.15 -18.70 -9.81
N TRP A 421 28.24 -18.10 -9.34
CA TRP A 421 28.63 -16.75 -9.73
C TRP A 421 29.51 -16.81 -10.98
N ASN A 422 28.97 -16.39 -12.14
CA ASN A 422 29.73 -16.25 -13.38
C ASN A 422 30.19 -14.79 -13.47
N SER A 423 31.26 -14.45 -12.76
CA SER A 423 31.72 -13.09 -12.58
C SER A 423 32.15 -12.44 -13.92
N LEU A 424 32.20 -11.10 -13.97
CA LEU A 424 32.72 -10.36 -15.12
C LEU A 424 34.20 -10.69 -15.37
N THR A 425 34.95 -11.03 -14.31
CA THR A 425 36.31 -11.54 -14.36
C THR A 425 36.37 -12.87 -15.11
N ASP A 426 35.50 -13.83 -14.78
CA ASP A 426 35.40 -15.13 -15.47
C ASP A 426 34.99 -14.98 -16.93
N GLN A 427 34.07 -14.05 -17.20
CA GLN A 427 33.63 -13.68 -18.54
C GLN A 427 34.68 -12.88 -19.33
N GLN A 428 35.79 -12.49 -18.70
CA GLN A 428 36.86 -11.67 -19.27
C GLN A 428 36.40 -10.29 -19.76
N VAL A 429 35.42 -9.70 -19.08
CA VAL A 429 34.89 -8.36 -19.34
C VAL A 429 35.77 -7.32 -18.65
N GLY A 430 36.12 -6.24 -19.36
CA GLY A 430 36.59 -4.98 -18.76
C GLY A 430 37.87 -4.97 -17.92
N ALA A 431 38.67 -6.05 -17.93
CA ALA A 431 39.75 -6.24 -16.97
C ALA A 431 39.29 -6.05 -15.51
N PHE A 432 38.07 -6.52 -15.21
CA PHE A 432 37.57 -6.64 -13.85
C PHE A 432 38.41 -7.62 -13.04
N SER A 433 38.36 -7.43 -11.72
CA SER A 433 38.89 -8.35 -10.73
C SER A 433 37.92 -8.46 -9.56
N GLU A 434 37.68 -9.67 -9.11
CA GLU A 434 36.92 -9.99 -7.90
C GLU A 434 37.61 -9.41 -6.66
N THR A 435 36.86 -8.59 -5.91
CA THR A 435 37.31 -7.97 -4.65
C THR A 435 36.69 -8.65 -3.44
N SER A 436 35.52 -9.25 -3.60
CA SER A 436 34.84 -10.06 -2.58
C SER A 436 34.12 -11.23 -3.24
N ALA A 437 34.22 -12.40 -2.61
CA ALA A 437 33.62 -13.65 -3.07
C ALA A 437 33.17 -14.46 -1.84
N THR A 438 32.11 -13.99 -1.18
CA THR A 438 31.60 -14.57 0.07
C THR A 438 30.08 -14.73 0.01
N ALA A 439 29.53 -15.54 0.90
CA ALA A 439 28.08 -15.72 0.95
C ALA A 439 27.29 -14.46 1.36
N SER A 440 27.96 -13.48 1.98
CA SER A 440 27.37 -12.19 2.35
C SER A 440 27.65 -11.08 1.34
N MET A 441 28.57 -11.28 0.39
CA MET A 441 29.04 -10.21 -0.48
C MET A 441 29.76 -10.75 -1.71
N LEU A 442 29.33 -10.29 -2.88
CA LEU A 442 30.00 -10.46 -4.17
C LEU A 442 30.35 -9.09 -4.75
N ALA A 443 31.61 -8.87 -5.11
CA ALA A 443 32.03 -7.57 -5.63
C ALA A 443 33.16 -7.71 -6.66
N GLU A 444 33.11 -6.86 -7.68
CA GLU A 444 34.17 -6.73 -8.68
C GLU A 444 34.45 -5.27 -9.00
N GLN A 445 35.69 -4.97 -9.40
CA GLN A 445 36.07 -3.63 -9.85
C GLN A 445 37.09 -3.65 -11.00
N THR A 446 37.15 -2.56 -11.76
CA THR A 446 38.18 -2.25 -12.75
C THR A 446 38.55 -0.77 -12.71
N GLN A 447 39.83 -0.46 -12.92
CA GLN A 447 40.31 0.91 -13.07
C GLN A 447 40.45 1.34 -14.54
N SER A 448 40.13 0.44 -15.48
CA SER A 448 40.46 0.62 -16.90
C SER A 448 39.22 0.75 -17.78
N THR A 449 38.67 -0.36 -18.27
CA THR A 449 37.53 -0.40 -19.19
C THR A 449 36.31 -0.92 -18.45
N GLY A 450 35.34 -0.07 -18.17
CA GLY A 450 34.10 -0.49 -17.52
C GLY A 450 33.23 -1.42 -18.37
N LEU A 451 32.28 -2.08 -17.71
CA LEU A 451 31.16 -2.78 -18.32
C LEU A 451 30.25 -1.73 -18.97
N ASN A 452 30.02 -1.83 -20.27
CA ASN A 452 29.12 -0.92 -20.97
C ASN A 452 27.76 -1.59 -21.14
N LEU A 453 26.73 -1.03 -20.52
CA LEU A 453 25.34 -1.39 -20.78
C LEU A 453 24.79 -0.33 -21.75
N GLU A 454 24.34 -0.75 -22.93
CA GLU A 454 23.61 0.15 -23.83
C GLU A 454 22.24 0.54 -23.24
N ALA A 455 21.47 1.37 -23.94
CA ALA A 455 20.11 1.71 -23.53
C ALA A 455 19.29 0.43 -23.23
N ASN A 456 18.75 0.34 -22.02
CA ASN A 456 18.03 -0.84 -21.49
C ASN A 456 18.82 -2.16 -21.59
N GLY A 457 20.15 -2.09 -21.62
CA GLY A 457 21.06 -3.22 -21.73
C GLY A 457 21.28 -3.94 -20.41
N GLN A 458 21.76 -5.18 -20.49
CA GLN A 458 22.01 -6.02 -19.31
C GLN A 458 23.30 -6.85 -19.42
N ALA A 459 23.83 -7.27 -18.28
CA ALA A 459 24.91 -8.24 -18.16
C ALA A 459 24.58 -9.28 -17.09
N THR A 460 24.57 -10.56 -17.47
CA THR A 460 24.33 -11.67 -16.54
C THR A 460 25.55 -11.92 -15.66
N ILE A 461 25.35 -12.23 -14.38
CA ILE A 461 26.42 -12.60 -13.44
C ILE A 461 26.23 -14.03 -12.89
N GLY A 462 25.51 -14.87 -13.65
CA GLY A 462 25.24 -16.26 -13.31
C GLY A 462 23.97 -16.42 -12.47
N SER A 463 23.98 -17.39 -11.56
CA SER A 463 22.93 -17.67 -10.59
C SER A 463 23.45 -17.61 -9.14
N PRO A 464 23.99 -16.45 -8.70
CA PRO A 464 24.61 -16.33 -7.39
C PRO A 464 23.62 -16.31 -6.23
N TYR A 465 22.32 -16.07 -6.46
CA TYR A 465 21.33 -16.03 -5.38
C TYR A 465 20.91 -17.46 -4.99
N SER A 466 21.22 -17.84 -3.75
CA SER A 466 20.95 -19.15 -3.19
C SER A 466 20.56 -18.98 -1.70
N PRO A 467 19.34 -18.49 -1.41
CA PRO A 467 18.90 -18.25 -0.05
C PRO A 467 18.74 -19.56 0.72
N THR A 468 19.04 -19.54 2.02
CA THR A 468 18.69 -20.67 2.89
C THR A 468 17.31 -20.43 3.47
N ILE A 469 16.32 -21.23 3.05
CA ILE A 469 14.95 -21.14 3.57
C ILE A 469 14.90 -21.90 4.90
N THR A 470 14.65 -21.18 5.99
CA THR A 470 14.56 -21.75 7.36
C THR A 470 13.17 -21.59 7.99
N GLU A 471 12.29 -20.94 7.25
CA GLU A 471 10.93 -20.63 7.62
C GLU A 471 10.11 -21.91 7.80
N PRO A 472 9.06 -21.85 8.65
CA PRO A 472 8.11 -22.94 8.77
C PRO A 472 7.53 -23.32 7.40
N PHE A 473 7.16 -24.60 7.28
CA PHE A 473 6.56 -25.12 6.06
C PHE A 473 5.26 -24.37 5.72
N GLY A 474 5.10 -24.00 4.45
CA GLY A 474 3.95 -23.21 3.96
C GLY A 474 4.04 -21.71 4.23
N THR A 475 5.13 -21.22 4.82
CA THR A 475 5.41 -19.79 4.95
C THR A 475 6.28 -19.32 3.78
N ALA A 476 5.91 -18.20 3.15
CA ALA A 476 6.76 -17.56 2.15
C ALA A 476 8.08 -17.11 2.78
N HIS A 477 9.18 -17.30 2.06
CA HIS A 477 10.47 -16.71 2.38
C HIS A 477 10.34 -15.20 2.25
N ALA A 478 10.58 -14.47 3.34
CA ALA A 478 10.39 -13.03 3.41
C ALA A 478 11.71 -12.25 3.48
N ASP A 479 12.83 -12.94 3.72
CA ASP A 479 14.11 -12.28 4.05
C ASP A 479 14.96 -12.01 2.80
N GLU A 480 14.50 -11.04 2.01
CA GLU A 480 15.16 -10.52 0.80
C GLU A 480 16.10 -9.33 1.09
N SER A 481 16.71 -9.32 2.29
CA SER A 481 17.61 -8.26 2.78
C SER A 481 18.94 -8.22 2.00
N MET A 482 18.89 -7.72 0.77
CA MET A 482 20.01 -7.54 -0.14
C MET A 482 20.16 -6.08 -0.55
N SER A 483 21.40 -5.65 -0.77
CA SER A 483 21.73 -4.32 -1.27
C SER A 483 22.62 -4.42 -2.50
N PHE A 484 22.49 -3.43 -3.39
CA PHE A 484 23.29 -3.34 -4.60
C PHE A 484 23.85 -1.93 -4.72
N SER A 485 25.15 -1.82 -5.00
CA SER A 485 25.79 -0.55 -5.35
C SER A 485 26.72 -0.74 -6.53
N TYR A 486 26.98 0.34 -7.25
CA TYR A 486 27.86 0.34 -8.40
C TYR A 486 28.60 1.66 -8.54
N THR A 487 29.76 1.60 -9.18
CA THR A 487 30.59 2.79 -9.42
C THR A 487 30.55 3.17 -10.88
N ILE A 488 30.22 4.43 -11.17
CA ILE A 488 30.36 5.02 -12.51
C ILE A 488 31.56 5.97 -12.56
N ARG A 489 31.87 6.49 -13.75
CA ARG A 489 32.92 7.50 -13.92
C ARG A 489 32.36 8.80 -14.48
N GLU A 490 32.36 9.84 -13.67
CA GLU A 490 32.01 11.20 -14.07
C GLU A 490 33.30 11.99 -14.37
N GLY A 491 33.59 12.18 -15.65
CA GLY A 491 34.83 12.84 -16.07
C GLY A 491 36.09 12.03 -15.71
N ARG A 492 36.80 12.45 -14.66
CA ARG A 492 38.02 11.78 -14.15
C ARG A 492 37.82 11.12 -12.79
N GLU A 493 36.67 11.30 -12.16
CA GLU A 493 36.40 10.81 -10.82
C GLU A 493 35.48 9.59 -10.90
N PHE A 494 35.70 8.66 -9.98
CA PHE A 494 34.82 7.53 -9.75
C PHE A 494 33.80 7.95 -8.71
N LYS A 495 32.53 7.61 -8.94
CA LYS A 495 31.41 7.94 -8.06
C LYS A 495 30.62 6.66 -7.79
N ASP A 496 30.47 6.35 -6.51
CA ASP A 496 29.64 5.24 -6.06
C ASP A 496 28.18 5.70 -6.05
N VAL A 497 27.29 4.81 -6.51
CA VAL A 497 25.87 5.05 -6.70
C VAL A 497 25.11 3.88 -6.10
N HIS A 498 24.01 4.18 -5.41
CA HIS A 498 23.08 3.15 -4.93
C HIS A 498 22.28 2.61 -6.11
N GLY A 499 22.25 1.29 -6.24
CA GLY A 499 21.34 0.61 -7.15
C GLY A 499 20.24 -0.09 -6.38
N VAL A 500 19.37 -0.79 -7.09
CA VAL A 500 18.25 -1.54 -6.49
C VAL A 500 18.40 -3.03 -6.81
N VAL A 501 18.09 -3.88 -5.83
CA VAL A 501 17.88 -5.31 -6.05
C VAL A 501 16.42 -5.52 -6.41
N ASN A 502 16.16 -5.91 -7.66
CA ASN A 502 14.81 -6.19 -8.14
C ASN A 502 14.58 -7.70 -8.20
N PHE A 503 13.83 -8.25 -7.25
CA PHE A 503 13.50 -9.66 -7.26
C PHE A 503 12.28 -9.94 -8.14
N VAL A 504 12.43 -10.90 -9.06
CA VAL A 504 11.38 -11.33 -9.99
C VAL A 504 11.02 -12.80 -9.79
N GLY A 505 9.81 -13.17 -10.21
CA GLY A 505 9.24 -14.50 -10.01
C GLY A 505 8.49 -14.63 -8.68
N ASP A 506 7.80 -15.75 -8.52
CA ASP A 506 6.97 -16.02 -7.35
C ASP A 506 7.80 -16.11 -6.06
N PRO A 507 7.23 -15.75 -4.90
CA PRO A 507 7.87 -15.94 -3.62
C PRO A 507 8.34 -17.39 -3.43
N LEU A 508 9.48 -17.57 -2.77
CA LEU A 508 9.95 -18.92 -2.45
C LEU A 508 9.17 -19.47 -1.26
N PHE A 509 8.78 -20.73 -1.32
CA PHE A 509 8.12 -21.42 -0.23
C PHE A 509 8.93 -22.64 0.21
N ASN A 510 8.91 -22.90 1.51
CA ASN A 510 9.25 -24.22 2.02
C ASN A 510 7.98 -25.09 1.97
N ASN A 511 7.58 -25.60 0.81
CA ASN A 511 6.34 -26.36 0.67
C ASN A 511 6.50 -27.60 -0.25
N VAL A 512 5.45 -28.43 -0.23
CA VAL A 512 5.17 -29.46 -1.23
C VAL A 512 3.78 -29.15 -1.77
N VAL A 513 3.69 -28.99 -3.08
CA VAL A 513 2.46 -28.63 -3.78
C VAL A 513 1.89 -29.86 -4.47
N LEU A 514 0.58 -30.04 -4.35
CA LEU A 514 -0.18 -30.94 -5.22
C LEU A 514 -0.66 -30.12 -6.42
N SER A 515 -0.11 -30.40 -7.60
CA SER A 515 -0.64 -29.88 -8.85
C SER A 515 -1.56 -30.90 -9.50
N VAL A 516 -2.71 -30.45 -9.99
CA VAL A 516 -3.69 -31.28 -10.70
C VAL A 516 -4.10 -30.60 -11.99
N ASP A 517 -3.89 -31.30 -13.10
CA ASP A 517 -4.39 -30.91 -14.42
C ASP A 517 -5.93 -31.03 -14.42
N PRO A 518 -6.68 -29.92 -14.60
CA PRO A 518 -8.14 -29.94 -14.58
C PRO A 518 -8.76 -30.63 -15.81
N ASP A 519 -8.03 -30.74 -16.93
CA ASP A 519 -8.52 -31.33 -18.17
C ASP A 519 -8.28 -32.83 -18.22
N THR A 520 -7.17 -33.29 -17.64
CA THR A 520 -6.79 -34.71 -17.66
C THR A 520 -7.01 -35.42 -16.33
N GLY A 521 -7.00 -34.69 -15.22
CA GLY A 521 -7.04 -35.23 -13.86
C GLY A 521 -5.68 -35.73 -13.35
N LEU A 522 -4.60 -35.48 -14.09
CA LEU A 522 -3.23 -35.88 -13.71
C LEU A 522 -2.77 -35.10 -12.49
N ALA A 523 -2.44 -35.81 -11.41
CA ALA A 523 -1.95 -35.24 -10.17
C ALA A 523 -0.45 -35.47 -9.97
N LYS A 524 0.26 -34.47 -9.43
CA LYS A 524 1.69 -34.51 -9.13
C LYS A 524 1.98 -33.85 -7.79
N LEU A 525 2.91 -34.42 -7.04
CA LEU A 525 3.49 -33.78 -5.85
C LEU A 525 4.84 -33.21 -6.21
N THR A 526 5.05 -31.92 -5.98
CA THR A 526 6.30 -31.23 -6.28
C THR A 526 6.87 -30.60 -5.02
N ASN A 527 8.15 -30.83 -4.73
CA ASN A 527 8.86 -30.03 -3.74
C ASN A 527 9.27 -28.69 -4.38
N GLU A 528 8.56 -27.61 -4.11
CA GLU A 528 8.93 -26.30 -4.69
C GLU A 528 10.01 -25.57 -3.87
N SER A 529 10.50 -26.19 -2.79
CA SER A 529 11.61 -25.63 -2.02
C SER A 529 12.96 -25.92 -2.66
N ASN A 530 13.96 -25.12 -2.30
CA ASN A 530 15.36 -25.34 -2.66
C ASN A 530 16.10 -26.31 -1.71
N THR A 531 15.36 -26.97 -0.79
CA THR A 531 15.91 -27.93 0.17
C THR A 531 15.30 -29.32 -0.03
N THR A 532 15.97 -30.36 0.46
CA THR A 532 15.39 -31.71 0.45
C THR A 532 14.36 -31.84 1.56
N ILE A 533 13.15 -32.26 1.21
CA ILE A 533 12.07 -32.49 2.17
C ILE A 533 12.02 -33.97 2.53
N GLN A 534 11.94 -34.27 3.82
CA GLN A 534 11.80 -35.62 4.33
C GLN A 534 10.40 -35.85 4.90
N PHE A 535 9.68 -36.82 4.33
CA PHE A 535 8.32 -37.14 4.71
C PHE A 535 8.12 -38.66 4.77
N ASN A 536 7.16 -39.11 5.57
CA ASN A 536 6.81 -40.52 5.70
C ASN A 536 5.32 -40.78 5.56
N GLY A 537 4.55 -39.80 5.10
CA GLY A 537 3.17 -40.02 4.73
C GLY A 537 2.53 -38.77 4.12
N TYR A 538 1.48 -39.01 3.34
CA TYR A 538 0.65 -37.94 2.79
C TYR A 538 -0.81 -38.39 2.68
N SER A 539 -1.72 -37.43 2.68
CA SER A 539 -3.14 -37.64 2.42
C SER A 539 -3.69 -36.54 1.53
N ILE A 540 -4.50 -36.93 0.55
CA ILE A 540 -5.26 -36.03 -0.31
C ILE A 540 -6.74 -36.27 -0.04
N GLN A 541 -7.48 -35.23 0.33
CA GLN A 541 -8.92 -35.32 0.63
C GLN A 541 -9.72 -34.47 -0.34
N SER A 542 -10.96 -34.88 -0.62
CA SER A 542 -11.96 -34.12 -1.38
C SER A 542 -13.26 -34.14 -0.60
N GLU A 543 -13.77 -32.98 -0.20
CA GLU A 543 -15.03 -32.90 0.56
C GLU A 543 -16.23 -33.37 -0.27
N SER A 544 -16.18 -33.14 -1.59
CA SER A 544 -17.19 -33.54 -2.57
C SER A 544 -17.05 -34.97 -3.07
N GLY A 545 -15.93 -35.64 -2.79
CA GLY A 545 -15.69 -37.01 -3.22
C GLY A 545 -15.19 -37.13 -4.67
N SER A 546 -14.34 -36.21 -5.12
CA SER A 546 -13.86 -36.10 -6.51
C SER A 546 -12.57 -36.88 -6.81
N LEU A 547 -12.14 -37.80 -5.94
CA LEU A 547 -10.92 -38.60 -6.14
C LEU A 547 -11.19 -39.93 -6.85
N LEU A 548 -10.33 -40.28 -7.80
CA LEU A 548 -10.32 -41.54 -8.55
C LEU A 548 -9.28 -42.50 -7.96
N ALA A 549 -9.58 -43.08 -6.78
CA ALA A 549 -8.65 -43.96 -6.06
C ALA A 549 -8.13 -45.18 -6.88
N ASP A 550 -8.91 -45.67 -7.84
CA ASP A 550 -8.49 -46.76 -8.72
C ASP A 550 -7.42 -46.32 -9.74
N SER A 551 -7.44 -45.05 -10.15
CA SER A 551 -6.53 -44.42 -11.12
C SER A 551 -5.31 -43.75 -10.47
N TRP A 552 -5.26 -43.76 -9.15
CA TRP A 552 -4.15 -43.25 -8.36
C TRP A 552 -2.92 -44.16 -8.46
N GLU A 553 -1.82 -43.64 -8.96
CA GLU A 553 -0.51 -44.31 -8.99
C GLU A 553 0.25 -44.00 -7.71
N SER A 554 -0.15 -44.67 -6.63
CA SER A 554 0.45 -44.57 -5.30
C SER A 554 1.93 -44.98 -5.29
N LEU A 555 2.71 -44.51 -4.31
CA LEU A 555 4.11 -44.89 -4.13
C LEU A 555 4.28 -46.39 -3.87
N GLU A 556 3.30 -47.02 -3.20
CA GLU A 556 3.21 -48.48 -3.10
C GLU A 556 3.10 -49.14 -4.50
N LYS A 557 2.22 -48.65 -5.38
CA LYS A 557 2.07 -49.17 -6.76
C LYS A 557 3.30 -48.91 -7.64
N GLN A 558 4.01 -47.81 -7.40
CA GLN A 558 5.29 -47.50 -8.05
C GLN A 558 6.45 -48.39 -7.56
N GLY A 559 6.22 -49.19 -6.51
CA GLY A 559 7.19 -50.15 -5.99
C GLY A 559 8.22 -49.52 -5.04
N ILE A 560 7.91 -48.37 -4.45
CA ILE A 560 8.75 -47.76 -3.41
C ILE A 560 8.60 -48.60 -2.12
N GLU A 561 9.73 -49.02 -1.57
CA GLU A 561 9.76 -49.96 -0.44
C GLU A 561 9.14 -49.33 0.83
N ASN A 562 8.34 -50.10 1.56
CA ASN A 562 7.69 -49.76 2.85
C ASN A 562 6.52 -48.76 2.83
N TRP A 563 6.22 -48.14 1.69
CA TRP A 563 4.99 -47.38 1.51
C TRP A 563 3.77 -48.29 1.48
N ALA A 564 2.68 -47.86 2.12
CA ALA A 564 1.42 -48.57 2.14
C ALA A 564 0.22 -47.62 2.04
N GLU A 565 -0.73 -47.97 1.16
CA GLU A 565 -2.02 -47.29 1.04
C GLU A 565 -2.84 -47.43 2.33
N SER A 566 -3.15 -46.29 2.95
CA SER A 566 -3.93 -46.20 4.19
C SER A 566 -5.41 -45.92 3.94
N PHE A 567 -5.72 -45.14 2.89
CA PHE A 567 -7.08 -44.83 2.45
C PHE A 567 -7.15 -44.83 0.92
N THR A 568 -8.23 -45.38 0.37
CA THR A 568 -8.49 -45.52 -1.07
C THR A 568 -9.97 -45.27 -1.37
N THR A 569 -10.44 -44.08 -1.03
CA THR A 569 -11.84 -43.68 -1.22
C THR A 569 -11.92 -42.46 -2.14
N SER A 570 -13.11 -42.18 -2.65
CA SER A 570 -13.35 -40.97 -3.45
C SER A 570 -13.24 -39.68 -2.64
N GLU A 571 -13.34 -39.75 -1.32
CA GLU A 571 -13.19 -38.61 -0.39
C GLU A 571 -11.76 -38.46 0.14
N THR A 572 -10.97 -39.54 0.15
CA THR A 572 -9.61 -39.51 0.69
C THR A 572 -8.77 -40.63 0.10
N VAL A 573 -7.58 -40.27 -0.41
CA VAL A 573 -6.46 -41.18 -0.63
C VAL A 573 -5.32 -40.83 0.32
N ALA A 574 -4.58 -41.81 0.82
CA ALA A 574 -3.45 -41.54 1.70
C ALA A 574 -2.47 -42.71 1.72
N GLU A 575 -1.19 -42.41 1.89
CA GLU A 575 -0.16 -43.43 2.14
C GLU A 575 0.73 -43.05 3.31
N TYR A 576 1.38 -44.06 3.89
CA TYR A 576 2.29 -43.90 5.01
C TYR A 576 3.40 -44.97 4.98
N ASP A 577 4.64 -44.54 5.17
CA ASP A 577 5.79 -45.39 5.52
C ASP A 577 6.02 -45.34 7.03
N SER A 578 5.90 -46.48 7.69
CA SER A 578 6.06 -46.60 9.14
C SER A 578 7.51 -46.79 9.61
N THR A 579 8.47 -46.85 8.70
CA THR A 579 9.83 -47.33 8.94
C THR A 579 10.93 -46.40 8.49
N MET A 580 10.78 -45.71 7.37
CA MET A 580 11.77 -44.77 6.85
C MET A 580 11.14 -43.46 6.39
N LEU A 581 11.98 -42.44 6.26
CA LEU A 581 11.64 -41.21 5.58
C LEU A 581 11.99 -41.34 4.11
N THR A 582 11.11 -40.84 3.26
CA THR A 582 11.38 -40.60 1.85
C THR A 582 11.90 -39.19 1.68
N GLU A 583 12.95 -39.05 0.90
CA GLU A 583 13.53 -37.77 0.50
C GLU A 583 12.89 -37.33 -0.80
N LEU A 584 12.40 -36.10 -0.84
CA LEU A 584 12.00 -35.39 -2.04
C LEU A 584 13.00 -34.27 -2.25
N ALA A 585 13.88 -34.41 -3.24
CA ALA A 585 14.91 -33.43 -3.55
C ALA A 585 14.28 -32.10 -4.00
N PRO A 586 15.04 -30.99 -3.99
CA PRO A 586 14.56 -29.70 -4.52
C PRO A 586 13.97 -29.86 -5.92
N TYR A 587 12.76 -29.35 -6.14
CA TYR A 587 12.03 -29.41 -7.42
C TYR A 587 11.76 -30.81 -7.96
N GLU A 588 11.93 -31.85 -7.14
CA GLU A 588 11.58 -33.21 -7.52
C GLU A 588 10.06 -33.39 -7.57
N VAL A 589 9.61 -34.13 -8.58
CA VAL A 589 8.21 -34.35 -8.90
C VAL A 589 7.88 -35.84 -8.74
N LEU A 590 6.86 -36.14 -7.95
CA LEU A 590 6.25 -37.47 -7.85
C LEU A 590 4.91 -37.43 -8.57
N GLU A 591 4.80 -38.16 -9.68
CA GLU A 591 3.53 -38.29 -10.38
C GLU A 591 2.61 -39.28 -9.63
N LEU A 592 1.37 -38.87 -9.38
CA LEU A 592 0.36 -39.66 -8.67
C LEU A 592 -0.72 -40.23 -9.61
N GLY A 593 -0.53 -40.12 -10.92
CA GLY A 593 -1.48 -40.60 -11.92
C GLY A 593 -2.72 -39.72 -12.04
N TYR A 594 -3.76 -40.24 -12.72
CA TYR A 594 -5.00 -39.51 -13.00
C TYR A 594 -5.96 -39.55 -11.80
N LEU A 595 -5.54 -38.92 -10.71
CA LEU A 595 -6.17 -39.00 -9.39
C LEU A 595 -7.48 -38.20 -9.30
N PHE A 596 -7.70 -37.18 -10.13
CA PHE A 596 -8.86 -36.30 -10.03
C PHE A 596 -9.93 -36.60 -11.09
N ASP A 597 -11.20 -36.59 -10.68
CA ASP A 597 -12.34 -36.62 -11.60
C ASP A 597 -12.52 -35.23 -12.20
N VAL A 598 -12.26 -35.08 -13.49
CA VAL A 598 -12.34 -33.80 -14.24
C VAL A 598 -13.74 -33.19 -14.24
N ASP A 599 -14.78 -34.01 -14.05
CA ASP A 599 -16.16 -33.54 -13.89
C ASP A 599 -16.53 -33.20 -12.42
N GLY A 600 -15.60 -33.45 -11.48
CA GLY A 600 -15.73 -33.26 -10.05
C GLY A 600 -15.51 -31.81 -9.58
N VAL A 601 -15.73 -31.56 -8.29
CA VAL A 601 -15.49 -30.24 -7.69
C VAL A 601 -14.02 -30.13 -7.31
N GLN A 602 -13.39 -29.02 -7.69
CA GLN A 602 -12.00 -28.68 -7.34
C GLN A 602 -11.90 -28.26 -5.86
N ASP A 603 -11.88 -29.24 -4.97
CA ASP A 603 -11.87 -29.05 -3.51
C ASP A 603 -10.84 -29.92 -2.79
N LEU A 604 -9.78 -30.31 -3.51
CA LEU A 604 -8.76 -31.18 -2.95
C LEU A 604 -8.03 -30.48 -1.82
N THR A 605 -7.57 -31.25 -0.83
CA THR A 605 -6.68 -30.79 0.23
C THR A 605 -5.54 -31.77 0.46
N LEU A 606 -4.32 -31.26 0.64
CA LEU A 606 -3.10 -32.06 0.79
C LEU A 606 -2.54 -31.91 2.19
N SER A 607 -2.15 -33.02 2.81
CA SER A 607 -1.47 -33.03 4.11
C SER A 607 -0.30 -34.01 4.11
N PHE A 608 0.76 -33.68 4.84
CA PHE A 608 1.96 -34.53 4.98
C PHE A 608 2.33 -34.81 6.43
N VAL A 609 3.09 -35.88 6.63
CA VAL A 609 3.73 -36.26 7.89
C VAL A 609 5.25 -36.16 7.75
N MET A 610 5.87 -35.38 8.64
CA MET A 610 7.33 -35.18 8.72
C MET A 610 7.87 -35.64 10.08
N GLU A 611 9.13 -36.09 10.16
CA GLU A 611 9.66 -36.86 11.32
C GLU A 611 9.83 -36.07 12.63
N SER A 612 9.91 -34.73 12.58
CA SER A 612 10.27 -33.96 13.79
C SER A 612 9.11 -33.77 14.79
N ARG A 613 7.84 -33.96 14.37
CA ARG A 613 6.65 -33.92 15.23
C ARG A 613 5.52 -34.75 14.58
N ARG A 614 4.72 -35.48 15.36
CA ARG A 614 3.40 -35.99 14.92
C ARG A 614 2.41 -34.82 14.74
N VAL A 615 2.77 -33.86 13.91
CA VAL A 615 1.98 -32.69 13.55
C VAL A 615 1.88 -32.75 12.03
N SER A 616 0.67 -33.01 11.54
CA SER A 616 0.34 -32.90 10.13
C SER A 616 0.53 -31.45 9.70
N HIS A 617 1.22 -31.23 8.58
CA HIS A 617 1.29 -29.91 7.94
C HIS A 617 0.44 -29.95 6.66
N SER A 618 -0.26 -28.86 6.37
CA SER A 618 -0.99 -28.69 5.12
C SER A 618 -0.02 -28.21 4.05
N GLY A 619 -0.05 -28.83 2.86
CA GLY A 619 0.59 -28.27 1.66
C GLY A 619 -0.34 -27.31 0.95
N ASP A 620 0.21 -26.49 0.06
CA ASP A 620 -0.60 -25.66 -0.85
C ASP A 620 -1.15 -26.49 -2.01
N LEU A 621 -2.32 -26.09 -2.49
CA LEU A 621 -3.05 -26.77 -3.55
C LEU A 621 -3.09 -25.85 -4.75
N LEU A 622 -2.46 -26.28 -5.83
CA LEU A 622 -2.45 -25.53 -7.08
C LEU A 622 -3.23 -26.33 -8.12
N PHE A 623 -4.40 -25.82 -8.52
CA PHE A 623 -5.04 -26.29 -9.75
C PHE A 623 -4.32 -25.62 -10.91
N GLU A 624 -3.32 -26.30 -11.44
CA GLU A 624 -2.59 -25.83 -12.59
C GLU A 624 -3.33 -26.30 -13.84
N GLU A 625 -3.88 -25.37 -14.64
CA GLU A 625 -4.13 -25.67 -16.05
C GLU A 625 -2.76 -26.04 -16.61
N VAL A 626 -2.53 -27.32 -16.90
CA VAL A 626 -1.31 -27.74 -17.60
C VAL A 626 -1.44 -27.23 -19.03
N VAL A 627 -1.21 -25.93 -19.18
CA VAL A 627 -0.67 -25.38 -20.39
C VAL A 627 0.72 -25.99 -20.42
N TYR A 628 0.91 -27.01 -21.24
CA TYR A 628 2.24 -27.29 -21.73
C TYR A 628 2.75 -25.95 -22.27
N GLU A 629 3.66 -25.28 -21.57
CA GLU A 629 4.52 -24.28 -22.20
C GLU A 629 5.40 -25.05 -23.18
N LEU A 630 4.80 -25.47 -24.30
CA LEU A 630 5.50 -25.62 -25.54
C LEU A 630 6.11 -24.24 -25.77
N ALA A 631 7.42 -24.15 -25.69
CA ALA A 631 8.18 -22.91 -25.81
C ALA A 631 7.57 -22.03 -26.92
N SER A 632 6.71 -21.07 -26.58
CA SER A 632 6.06 -20.25 -27.60
C SER A 632 7.16 -19.41 -28.24
N LEU A 633 7.29 -19.47 -29.56
CA LEU A 633 8.12 -18.49 -30.24
C LEU A 633 7.47 -17.12 -30.01
N PRO A 634 8.20 -16.09 -29.56
CA PRO A 634 7.64 -14.75 -29.53
C PRO A 634 7.10 -14.40 -30.93
N GLY A 635 5.86 -13.92 -31.03
CA GLY A 635 5.22 -13.67 -32.33
C GLY A 635 4.43 -14.84 -32.93
N ASP A 636 4.46 -16.05 -32.36
CA ASP A 636 3.54 -17.17 -32.70
C ASP A 636 2.21 -16.99 -31.97
N TYR A 637 1.44 -16.00 -32.40
CA TYR A 637 0.21 -15.57 -31.74
C TYR A 637 -0.91 -16.59 -31.81
N ASN A 638 -0.89 -17.49 -32.81
CA ASN A 638 -1.88 -18.56 -32.93
C ASN A 638 -1.43 -19.89 -32.31
N SER A 639 -0.17 -19.97 -31.87
CA SER A 639 0.44 -21.09 -31.15
C SER A 639 0.48 -22.40 -31.95
N ASP A 640 0.66 -22.33 -33.27
CA ASP A 640 0.82 -23.52 -34.13
C ASP A 640 2.28 -23.98 -34.28
N GLY A 641 3.22 -23.30 -33.62
CA GLY A 641 4.64 -23.60 -33.60
C GLY A 641 5.43 -22.96 -34.74
N ILE A 642 4.81 -22.10 -35.55
CA ILE A 642 5.42 -21.42 -36.70
C ILE A 642 5.05 -19.93 -36.67
N VAL A 643 6.02 -19.02 -36.68
CA VAL A 643 5.73 -17.58 -36.82
C VAL A 643 5.52 -17.25 -38.30
N ASP A 644 4.27 -17.17 -38.76
CA ASP A 644 3.93 -16.88 -40.16
C ASP A 644 2.84 -15.79 -40.35
N LEU A 645 2.19 -15.78 -41.52
CA LEU A 645 1.18 -14.78 -41.86
C LEU A 645 -0.16 -15.01 -41.13
N ALA A 646 -0.41 -16.20 -40.59
CA ALA A 646 -1.56 -16.47 -39.74
C ALA A 646 -1.47 -15.66 -38.44
N ASP A 647 -0.29 -15.55 -37.82
CA ASP A 647 -0.07 -14.73 -36.62
C ASP A 647 -0.22 -13.25 -36.89
N TYR A 648 0.27 -12.78 -38.05
CA TYR A 648 0.04 -11.40 -38.48
C TYR A 648 -1.44 -11.06 -38.59
N THR A 649 -2.24 -12.01 -39.08
CA THR A 649 -3.68 -11.82 -39.23
C THR A 649 -4.34 -11.70 -37.86
N LEU A 650 -3.90 -12.52 -36.89
CA LEU A 650 -4.36 -12.44 -35.51
C LEU A 650 -4.01 -11.09 -34.87
N TRP A 651 -2.75 -10.64 -34.96
CA TRP A 651 -2.34 -9.31 -34.50
C TRP A 651 -3.16 -8.18 -35.15
N ARG A 652 -3.35 -8.27 -36.47
CA ARG A 652 -4.08 -7.24 -37.21
C ARG A 652 -5.54 -7.16 -36.78
N ASP A 653 -6.16 -8.31 -36.51
CA ASP A 653 -7.56 -8.40 -36.10
C ASP A 653 -7.76 -8.00 -34.62
N SER A 654 -6.71 -8.09 -33.79
CA SER A 654 -6.72 -7.66 -32.39
C SER A 654 -6.07 -6.30 -32.13
N LEU A 655 -5.67 -5.55 -33.16
CA LEU A 655 -4.98 -4.25 -33.01
C LEU A 655 -5.83 -3.24 -32.21
N GLY A 656 -5.26 -2.75 -31.10
CA GLY A 656 -5.90 -1.86 -30.14
C GLY A 656 -6.72 -2.56 -29.05
N ALA A 657 -6.68 -3.89 -28.98
CA ALA A 657 -7.24 -4.64 -27.86
C ALA A 657 -6.42 -4.38 -26.58
N THR A 658 -7.10 -4.32 -25.44
CA THR A 658 -6.48 -4.12 -24.12
C THR A 658 -7.01 -5.13 -23.12
N GLY A 659 -6.17 -5.54 -22.16
CA GLY A 659 -6.53 -6.45 -21.08
C GLY A 659 -5.59 -7.65 -20.92
N LEU A 660 -5.91 -8.51 -19.97
CA LEU A 660 -5.12 -9.71 -19.67
C LEU A 660 -5.37 -10.81 -20.72
N LYS A 661 -4.34 -11.61 -21.03
CA LYS A 661 -4.39 -12.78 -21.93
C LYS A 661 -4.72 -12.46 -23.41
N LEU A 662 -4.18 -11.37 -23.94
CA LEU A 662 -4.28 -11.07 -25.36
C LEU A 662 -3.29 -11.93 -26.17
N ALA A 663 -3.80 -12.73 -27.10
CA ALA A 663 -2.96 -13.67 -27.87
C ALA A 663 -1.87 -13.00 -28.72
N ALA A 664 -2.10 -11.75 -29.14
CA ALA A 664 -1.16 -10.98 -29.96
C ALA A 664 -0.42 -9.87 -29.21
N ASP A 665 -0.41 -9.93 -27.88
CA ASP A 665 0.39 -9.07 -27.00
C ASP A 665 1.76 -9.76 -26.80
N GLY A 666 2.63 -9.52 -27.78
CA GLY A 666 3.96 -10.13 -27.88
C GLY A 666 5.01 -9.47 -26.99
N ASN A 667 4.79 -8.23 -26.54
CA ASN A 667 5.65 -7.55 -25.56
C ASN A 667 5.11 -7.62 -24.12
N ARG A 668 3.90 -8.15 -23.92
CA ARG A 668 3.21 -8.38 -22.64
C ARG A 668 2.92 -7.09 -21.87
N ASP A 669 2.61 -6.00 -22.58
CA ASP A 669 2.24 -4.71 -21.98
C ASP A 669 0.72 -4.52 -21.81
N PHE A 670 -0.05 -5.58 -22.07
CA PHE A 670 -1.52 -5.64 -22.03
C PHE A 670 -2.23 -4.80 -23.09
N ILE A 671 -1.53 -4.38 -24.15
CA ILE A 671 -2.04 -3.60 -25.27
C ILE A 671 -1.53 -4.21 -26.57
N VAL A 672 -2.44 -4.64 -27.47
CA VAL A 672 -2.00 -5.05 -28.82
C VAL A 672 -1.75 -3.81 -29.67
N ASP A 673 -0.49 -3.45 -29.90
CA ASP A 673 -0.09 -2.26 -30.65
C ASP A 673 1.04 -2.49 -31.66
N ALA A 674 1.78 -1.43 -32.00
CA ALA A 674 2.88 -1.50 -32.96
C ALA A 674 4.12 -2.24 -32.41
N ALA A 675 4.31 -2.29 -31.09
CA ALA A 675 5.41 -3.01 -30.46
C ALA A 675 5.26 -4.52 -30.67
N ASP A 676 4.05 -5.07 -30.60
CA ASP A 676 3.77 -6.48 -30.88
C ASP A 676 3.99 -6.84 -32.34
N TYR A 677 3.73 -5.90 -33.24
CA TYR A 677 4.09 -6.09 -34.64
C TYR A 677 5.59 -6.23 -34.84
N ASP A 678 6.38 -5.45 -34.10
CA ASP A 678 7.84 -5.54 -34.16
C ASP A 678 8.36 -6.84 -33.53
N VAL A 679 7.67 -7.38 -32.51
CA VAL A 679 7.92 -8.73 -31.97
C VAL A 679 7.68 -9.79 -33.05
N TRP A 680 6.49 -9.85 -33.66
CA TRP A 680 6.17 -10.79 -34.75
C TRP A 680 7.16 -10.68 -35.91
N LYS A 681 7.46 -9.45 -36.34
CA LYS A 681 8.36 -9.19 -37.46
C LYS A 681 9.79 -9.65 -37.18
N SER A 682 10.25 -9.57 -35.92
CA SER A 682 11.59 -10.01 -35.52
C SER A 682 11.74 -11.54 -35.54
N GLN A 683 10.62 -12.27 -35.40
CA GLN A 683 10.58 -13.72 -35.32
C GLN A 683 9.97 -14.39 -36.56
N PHE A 684 9.56 -13.62 -37.58
CA PHE A 684 8.91 -14.16 -38.78
C PHE A 684 9.76 -15.24 -39.48
N GLY A 685 9.17 -16.43 -39.62
CA GLY A 685 9.79 -17.61 -40.23
C GLY A 685 10.53 -18.52 -39.23
N GLN A 686 10.50 -18.23 -37.93
CA GLN A 686 10.95 -19.17 -36.89
C GLN A 686 9.97 -20.35 -36.76
N VAL A 687 10.50 -21.53 -36.48
CA VAL A 687 9.74 -22.77 -36.27
C VAL A 687 10.26 -23.45 -35.01
N LEU A 688 9.39 -23.93 -34.14
CA LEU A 688 9.78 -24.72 -32.98
C LEU A 688 10.40 -26.06 -33.42
N ASP A 689 11.68 -26.29 -33.11
CA ASP A 689 12.32 -27.60 -33.31
C ASP A 689 11.87 -28.58 -32.22
N SER A 690 11.09 -29.59 -32.60
CA SER A 690 10.68 -30.69 -31.71
C SER A 690 11.78 -31.78 -31.65
N THR A 691 12.86 -31.54 -30.91
CA THR A 691 13.77 -32.62 -30.52
C THR A 691 13.23 -33.34 -29.28
N GLY A 692 12.34 -34.32 -29.49
CA GLY A 692 11.96 -35.29 -28.46
C GLY A 692 13.10 -36.25 -28.09
N PRO A 693 13.00 -37.00 -26.97
CA PRO A 693 14.00 -37.97 -26.58
C PRO A 693 14.14 -39.06 -27.66
N SER A 694 15.38 -39.42 -27.99
CA SER A 694 15.65 -40.55 -28.88
C SER A 694 15.04 -41.83 -28.31
N GLU A 695 14.10 -42.43 -29.03
CA GLU A 695 13.61 -43.78 -28.76
C GLU A 695 14.78 -44.75 -28.63
N ALA A 696 14.89 -45.40 -27.47
CA ALA A 696 15.71 -46.57 -27.29
C ALA A 696 15.26 -47.65 -28.28
N GLN A 697 16.19 -48.18 -29.08
CA GLN A 697 15.91 -49.31 -29.97
C GLN A 697 15.43 -50.53 -29.16
N VAL A 698 14.11 -50.75 -29.17
CA VAL A 698 13.49 -52.00 -28.74
C VAL A 698 13.77 -53.07 -29.80
N PRO A 699 14.37 -54.23 -29.47
CA PRO A 699 14.57 -55.31 -30.44
C PRO A 699 13.21 -55.91 -30.84
N GLU A 700 12.85 -55.84 -32.13
CA GLU A 700 11.58 -56.41 -32.60
C GLU A 700 11.54 -57.95 -32.49
N PRO A 701 10.43 -58.53 -32.01
CA PRO A 701 10.20 -59.97 -32.06
C PRO A 701 9.99 -60.42 -33.52
N THR A 702 10.62 -61.53 -33.89
CA THR A 702 10.61 -62.15 -35.23
C THR A 702 9.25 -62.18 -35.94
N GLY A 703 9.00 -61.21 -36.83
CA GLY A 703 7.83 -61.12 -37.72
C GLY A 703 7.85 -62.05 -38.95
N VAL A 704 8.49 -63.22 -38.87
CA VAL A 704 8.65 -64.15 -40.03
C VAL A 704 7.35 -64.93 -40.35
N TRP A 705 6.35 -64.94 -39.48
CA TRP A 705 5.16 -65.77 -39.68
C TRP A 705 3.95 -65.11 -40.38
N LEU A 706 3.91 -63.77 -40.53
CA LEU A 706 2.77 -63.11 -41.18
C LEU A 706 2.89 -62.97 -42.71
N LEU A 707 4.10 -63.12 -43.29
CA LEU A 707 4.33 -62.99 -44.74
C LEU A 707 4.11 -64.28 -45.54
N LEU A 708 3.92 -65.44 -44.89
CA LEU A 708 3.57 -66.70 -45.57
C LEU A 708 2.05 -66.93 -45.72
N GLY A 709 1.21 -66.11 -45.09
CA GLY A 709 -0.26 -66.22 -45.17
C GLY A 709 -0.90 -65.54 -46.39
N ILE A 710 -0.22 -64.56 -47.02
CA ILE A 710 -0.82 -63.71 -48.07
C ILE A 710 -0.50 -64.19 -49.50
N VAL A 711 0.51 -65.06 -49.69
CA VAL A 711 0.84 -65.62 -51.03
C VAL A 711 0.01 -66.88 -51.37
N GLY A 712 -0.64 -67.51 -50.38
CA GLY A 712 -1.47 -68.72 -50.59
C GLY A 712 -2.87 -68.48 -51.15
N LEU A 713 -3.39 -67.25 -51.14
CA LEU A 713 -4.76 -66.93 -51.58
C LEU A 713 -4.85 -66.33 -53.00
N ALA A 714 -3.72 -66.03 -53.65
CA ALA A 714 -3.70 -65.50 -55.01
C ALA A 714 -3.66 -66.57 -56.13
N SER A 715 -3.57 -67.87 -55.81
CA SER A 715 -3.47 -68.95 -56.81
C SER A 715 -4.76 -69.78 -57.04
N ILE A 716 -5.91 -69.40 -56.46
CA ILE A 716 -7.19 -70.14 -56.69
C ILE A 716 -8.19 -69.39 -57.59
N ALA A 717 -7.97 -68.13 -57.96
CA ALA A 717 -8.95 -67.35 -58.73
C ALA A 717 -8.74 -67.29 -60.26
N CYS A 718 -7.85 -68.09 -60.85
CA CYS A 718 -7.75 -68.18 -62.32
C CYS A 718 -7.53 -69.61 -62.84
N ALA A 719 -8.46 -70.51 -62.49
CA ALA A 719 -8.66 -71.76 -63.21
C ALA A 719 -10.11 -72.27 -63.08
N ARG A 720 -11.04 -71.63 -63.79
CA ARG A 720 -12.31 -72.21 -64.32
C ARG A 720 -12.96 -71.13 -65.22
N SER A 721 -12.68 -71.10 -66.52
CA SER A 721 -13.08 -71.99 -67.62
C SER A 721 -14.28 -71.44 -68.39
N ARG A 722 -14.03 -71.19 -69.68
CA ARG A 722 -14.93 -71.25 -70.85
C ARG A 722 -16.08 -70.24 -70.96
#